data_AF-A0A669BZK3-F1
#
_entry.id   AF-A0A669BZK3-F1
#
_cell.length_a   1.000
_cell.length_b   1.000
_cell.length_c   1.000
_cell.angle_alpha   90.00
_cell.angle_beta   90.00
_cell.angle_gamma   90.00
#
_symmetry.space_group_name_H-M   'P 1'
#
loop_
_entity.id
_entity.type
_entity.pdbx_description
1 polymer ?
#
loop_
_entity_poly.entity_id
_entity_poly.type
_entity_poly.pdbx_seq_one_letter_code
_entity_poly.pdbx_strand_id
1 'polypeptide(L)'
;ANPQQSLTRGNKADADFFVHWGRTVSGVYIPTLLHTFKSHDLEKLYQQHSSTQRRNSLVFAKGLLYLGMNTAGLFIHYLTDHAQRQVFLETRRCIEGRLKLEQENQRQERLVLSILPRFVALEMIADMGAMEDDLNPQEFHKIYIHQYKDVSILFADIKGFTLLSMNLSAQDLVRTLNELFGRFDRLAEEHHCLRIKILGDCYYCVSGVPEPQRAHARYCVEMGLAMINTIRYVRKQLNFDMDMRIGIHSGSVLCGVLGLQKWQFDVWSWDVGIANMLEAGGIPGRIHISRATLDCLEGTYKTEEGHGRDRNAFLRKYNIDTFLICPQSTLIFKDVAKSDIYFFCFWPIQFSQMRDEMFNSNLVCSFILLLFLMAAQALIPAPRLFPAALQFSVFLLAHVLLLLVALAEEFKWTPSSLQHFCCWIHENNSARNLFTLIAIFINFGLASTDMVRVDDVLSRCIFSIQWEATARLDFLWRLQAQQEVADMRELREHNECLLYNILPVHVAQHFLDRSKHDEDLYSQSYDEVGVMFASIAGFDEYFEEKEIKHEGVECLRLLNEIIAGFDELFEEPYFHHVEKIKTIGSCYMAASGLAPDKQKSMDEWNHLSELVLFALAMQETLKEIIRNSTQRFQLRVGIAHGPVVAGVIGATKPQYDIWGSTVNLASRMDSTGVSGRIQVPEATRRILTDWGFILELRGEIFVKGVSEHQGKVRTYFIRTVRGKMANDGTDGRLAGQTGGRMTLAEVVFSLVQARHKEKMREGNRRFNRTPSRLQR
;
A
#
# COMPACT_ATOMS: atom_id res chain seq x y z
N ALA A 1 -17.11 66.72 95.49
CA ALA A 1 -16.29 67.82 94.93
C ALA A 1 -15.56 67.32 93.69
N ASN A 2 -15.01 68.23 92.88
CA ASN A 2 -14.23 67.90 91.66
C ASN A 2 -12.87 67.23 92.04
N PRO A 3 -12.15 66.54 91.13
CA PRO A 3 -11.88 66.99 89.76
C PRO A 3 -12.16 66.00 88.62
N GLN A 4 -12.74 66.50 87.54
CA GLN A 4 -12.37 66.09 86.18
C GLN A 4 -10.99 66.67 85.84
N GLN A 5 -10.07 65.87 85.26
CA GLN A 5 -9.21 66.32 84.16
C GLN A 5 -8.43 65.17 83.47
N SER A 6 -8.24 65.33 82.16
CA SER A 6 -7.20 64.76 81.28
C SER A 6 -6.63 63.35 81.55
N LEU A 7 -6.80 62.47 80.55
CA LEU A 7 -5.66 61.81 79.89
C LEU A 7 -6.05 61.38 78.47
N THR A 8 -5.44 62.01 77.47
CA THR A 8 -5.69 61.81 76.02
C THR A 8 -4.80 60.72 75.42
N ARG A 9 -5.07 60.37 74.16
CA ARG A 9 -4.41 59.32 73.34
C ARG A 9 -2.90 59.12 73.64
N GLY A 10 -2.57 57.92 74.11
CA GLY A 10 -1.25 57.30 73.99
C GLY A 10 -1.44 55.80 73.71
N ASN A 11 -0.50 55.17 73.00
CA ASN A 11 -0.54 53.73 72.76
C ASN A 11 -0.32 52.98 74.07
N LYS A 12 -1.37 52.35 74.61
CA LYS A 12 -1.28 51.52 75.81
C LYS A 12 -0.66 50.16 75.48
N ALA A 13 0.32 49.76 76.28
CA ALA A 13 0.93 48.42 76.22
C ALA A 13 0.31 47.51 77.30
N ASP A 14 0.49 46.18 77.21
CA ASP A 14 -0.08 45.24 78.20
C ASP A 14 0.38 45.53 79.65
N ALA A 15 1.52 46.20 79.84
CA ALA A 15 1.98 46.69 81.13
C ALA A 15 0.98 47.65 81.83
N ASP A 16 0.12 48.35 81.10
CA ASP A 16 -0.94 49.20 81.66
C ASP A 16 -2.06 48.41 82.34
N PHE A 17 -2.17 47.10 82.08
CA PHE A 17 -3.30 46.27 82.51
C PHE A 17 -2.98 45.36 83.72
N PHE A 18 -1.72 45.05 84.00
CA PHE A 18 -1.32 44.03 85.02
C PHE A 18 -0.29 44.52 86.05
N VAL A 19 -0.13 43.80 87.18
CA VAL A 19 0.57 44.31 88.39
C VAL A 19 1.97 43.74 88.69
N HIS A 20 2.21 42.42 88.63
CA HIS A 20 3.50 41.82 89.08
C HIS A 20 3.98 40.62 88.24
N TRP A 21 5.28 40.31 88.34
CA TRP A 21 5.99 39.23 87.64
C TRP A 21 6.99 38.47 88.56
N GLY A 22 6.63 37.25 88.96
CA GLY A 22 7.55 36.22 89.46
C GLY A 22 8.03 36.26 90.92
N ARG A 23 8.63 35.15 91.36
CA ARG A 23 9.23 34.97 92.69
C ARG A 23 10.41 34.00 92.62
N THR A 24 11.46 34.22 93.41
CA THR A 24 12.66 33.38 93.46
C THR A 24 12.56 32.29 94.53
N VAL A 25 13.01 31.06 94.21
CA VAL A 25 13.16 29.95 95.16
C VAL A 25 14.48 29.22 94.84
N SER A 26 15.31 28.98 95.86
CA SER A 26 16.58 28.21 95.75
C SER A 26 17.47 28.61 94.56
N GLY A 27 17.65 29.92 94.33
CA GLY A 27 18.46 30.47 93.25
C GLY A 27 17.78 30.51 91.87
N VAL A 28 16.61 29.90 91.70
CA VAL A 28 15.84 29.90 90.44
C VAL A 28 14.74 30.95 90.49
N TYR A 29 14.68 31.84 89.50
CA TYR A 29 13.56 32.76 89.30
C TYR A 29 12.41 32.04 88.58
N ILE A 30 11.26 31.93 89.25
CA ILE A 30 10.07 31.29 88.71
C ILE A 30 9.04 32.39 88.37
N PRO A 31 8.80 32.71 87.09
CA PRO A 31 7.73 33.62 86.69
C PRO A 31 6.36 32.95 86.88
N THR A 32 5.63 33.37 87.91
CA THR A 32 4.28 32.87 88.20
C THR A 32 3.27 33.43 87.19
N LEU A 33 2.71 32.54 86.37
CA LEU A 33 1.76 32.81 85.27
C LEU A 33 0.33 33.18 85.76
N LEU A 34 0.22 34.16 86.66
CA LEU A 34 -1.05 34.69 87.16
C LEU A 34 -1.01 36.23 87.14
N HIS A 35 -1.30 36.80 85.98
CA HIS A 35 -1.41 38.26 85.83
C HIS A 35 -2.76 38.74 86.37
N THR A 36 -2.74 39.41 87.53
CA THR A 36 -3.92 40.09 88.07
C THR A 36 -4.16 41.41 87.35
N PHE A 37 -5.38 41.62 86.83
CA PHE A 37 -5.78 42.88 86.22
C PHE A 37 -5.80 44.02 87.25
N LYS A 38 -5.35 45.21 86.84
CA LYS A 38 -5.33 46.44 87.68
C LYS A 38 -6.72 46.92 88.09
N SER A 39 -7.77 46.60 87.33
CA SER A 39 -9.17 46.70 87.76
C SER A 39 -10.07 45.74 86.96
N HIS A 40 -11.24 45.42 87.52
CA HIS A 40 -12.22 44.53 86.89
C HIS A 40 -12.93 45.18 85.67
N ASP A 41 -12.89 46.51 85.55
CA ASP A 41 -13.39 47.22 84.36
C ASP A 41 -12.38 47.16 83.20
N LEU A 42 -11.07 47.21 83.50
CA LEU A 42 -10.01 46.99 82.52
C LEU A 42 -10.04 45.55 81.97
N GLU A 43 -10.35 44.57 82.82
CA GLU A 43 -10.58 43.17 82.43
C GLU A 43 -11.73 43.04 81.41
N LYS A 44 -12.89 43.64 81.70
CA LYS A 44 -14.06 43.62 80.79
C LYS A 44 -13.76 44.31 79.46
N LEU A 45 -13.09 45.46 79.49
CA LEU A 45 -12.69 46.17 78.26
C LEU A 45 -11.70 45.33 77.43
N TYR A 46 -10.74 44.66 78.06
CA TYR A 46 -9.78 43.78 77.38
C TYR A 46 -10.47 42.56 76.74
N GLN A 47 -11.43 41.93 77.43
CA GLN A 47 -12.24 40.83 76.89
C GLN A 47 -13.13 41.29 75.72
N GLN A 48 -13.74 42.47 75.80
CA GLN A 48 -14.59 43.00 74.74
C GLN A 48 -13.79 43.43 73.49
N HIS A 49 -12.59 43.98 73.68
CA HIS A 49 -11.70 44.36 72.58
C HIS A 49 -11.13 43.12 71.86
N SER A 50 -10.55 42.18 72.62
CA SER A 50 -9.92 40.97 72.07
C SER A 50 -10.91 40.02 71.38
N SER A 51 -12.15 39.90 71.89
CA SER A 51 -13.21 39.10 71.23
C SER A 51 -13.68 39.72 69.91
N THR A 52 -13.81 41.05 69.84
CA THR A 52 -14.13 41.76 68.60
C THR A 52 -13.01 41.62 67.57
N GLN A 53 -11.75 41.80 67.99
CA GLN A 53 -10.58 41.63 67.13
C GLN A 53 -10.45 40.18 66.61
N ARG A 54 -10.67 39.17 67.47
CA ARG A 54 -10.71 37.75 67.03
C ARG A 54 -11.81 37.47 66.02
N ARG A 55 -13.02 38.01 66.17
CA ARG A 55 -14.09 37.83 65.17
C ARG A 55 -13.71 38.43 63.83
N ASN A 56 -13.13 39.63 63.81
CA ASN A 56 -12.72 40.30 62.58
C ASN A 56 -11.55 39.57 61.89
N SER A 57 -10.50 39.17 62.62
CA SER A 57 -9.41 38.35 62.08
C SER A 57 -9.92 37.00 61.55
N LEU A 58 -10.86 36.35 62.23
CA LEU A 58 -11.43 35.07 61.76
C LEU A 58 -12.27 35.22 60.49
N VAL A 59 -13.03 36.30 60.35
CA VAL A 59 -13.77 36.60 59.11
C VAL A 59 -12.79 36.91 57.96
N PHE A 60 -11.74 37.69 58.21
CA PHE A 60 -10.72 38.00 57.21
C PHE A 60 -9.95 36.75 56.78
N ALA A 61 -9.50 35.91 57.72
CA ALA A 61 -8.82 34.65 57.43
C ALA A 61 -9.71 33.68 56.63
N LYS A 62 -11.01 33.57 56.97
CA LYS A 62 -11.98 32.78 56.19
C LYS A 62 -12.18 33.35 54.79
N GLY A 63 -12.31 34.67 54.63
CA GLY A 63 -12.40 35.32 53.33
C GLY A 63 -11.17 35.05 52.44
N LEU A 64 -9.97 35.11 53.03
CA LEU A 64 -8.71 34.85 52.33
C LEU A 64 -8.55 33.37 51.95
N LEU A 65 -8.97 32.44 52.82
CA LEU A 65 -9.06 31.01 52.49
C LEU A 65 -10.06 30.74 51.36
N TYR A 66 -11.27 31.31 51.41
CA TYR A 66 -12.24 31.16 50.32
C TYR A 66 -11.72 31.74 49.00
N LEU A 67 -11.04 32.90 49.03
CA LEU A 67 -10.43 33.47 47.84
C LEU A 67 -9.36 32.53 47.26
N GLY A 68 -8.46 32.00 48.08
CA GLY A 68 -7.43 31.03 47.65
C GLY A 68 -8.01 29.72 47.10
N MET A 69 -9.09 29.20 47.70
CA MET A 69 -9.78 28.02 47.17
C MET A 69 -10.45 28.29 45.82
N ASN A 70 -11.05 29.47 45.62
CA ASN A 70 -11.70 29.83 44.36
C ASN A 70 -10.69 30.10 43.25
N THR A 71 -9.56 30.77 43.53
CA THR A 71 -8.50 30.97 42.52
C THR A 71 -7.81 29.68 42.14
N ALA A 72 -7.52 28.78 43.10
CA ALA A 72 -7.01 27.45 42.82
C ALA A 72 -8.00 26.61 42.00
N GLY A 73 -9.30 26.63 42.35
CA GLY A 73 -10.35 25.94 41.61
C GLY A 73 -10.51 26.43 40.17
N LEU A 74 -10.50 27.75 39.95
CA LEU A 74 -10.53 28.36 38.61
C LEU A 74 -9.28 27.98 37.79
N PHE A 75 -8.10 27.98 38.40
CA PHE A 75 -6.85 27.62 37.72
C PHE A 75 -6.82 26.14 37.32
N ILE A 76 -7.22 25.24 38.22
CA ILE A 76 -7.37 23.80 37.91
C ILE A 76 -8.39 23.59 36.80
N HIS A 77 -9.57 24.23 36.88
CA HIS A 77 -10.60 24.12 35.85
C HIS A 77 -10.13 24.62 34.47
N TYR A 78 -9.39 25.73 34.42
CA TYR A 78 -8.79 26.26 33.19
C TYR A 78 -7.78 25.29 32.57
N LEU A 79 -6.85 24.75 33.37
CA LEU A 79 -5.88 23.75 32.90
C LEU A 79 -6.58 22.47 32.41
N THR A 80 -7.61 22.02 33.13
CA THR A 80 -8.47 20.89 32.76
C THR A 80 -9.14 21.10 31.40
N ASP A 81 -9.83 22.22 31.19
CA ASP A 81 -10.55 22.52 29.95
C ASP A 81 -9.59 22.68 28.76
N HIS A 82 -8.44 23.35 28.97
CA HIS A 82 -7.39 23.45 27.96
C HIS A 82 -6.86 22.06 27.55
N ALA A 83 -6.52 21.22 28.54
CA ALA A 83 -6.06 19.85 28.29
C ALA A 83 -7.13 19.03 27.54
N GLN A 84 -8.38 19.04 28.01
CA GLN A 84 -9.50 18.30 27.38
C GLN A 84 -9.77 18.74 25.94
N ARG A 85 -9.65 20.04 25.61
CA ARG A 85 -9.80 20.54 24.23
C ARG A 85 -8.64 20.13 23.33
N GLN A 86 -7.41 20.19 23.83
CA GLN A 86 -6.23 19.73 23.10
C GLN A 86 -6.31 18.22 22.80
N VAL A 87 -6.61 17.43 23.84
CA VAL A 87 -6.99 16.00 23.78
C VAL A 87 -8.00 15.73 22.66
N PHE A 88 -9.16 16.41 22.69
CA PHE A 88 -10.20 16.22 21.68
C PHE A 88 -9.73 16.56 20.25
N LEU A 89 -8.95 17.62 20.06
CA LEU A 89 -8.47 18.03 18.74
C LEU A 89 -7.40 17.07 18.16
N GLU A 90 -6.51 16.55 19.00
CA GLU A 90 -5.51 15.56 18.58
C GLU A 90 -6.15 14.21 18.26
N THR A 91 -7.04 13.72 19.13
CA THR A 91 -7.76 12.46 18.91
C THR A 91 -8.70 12.56 17.70
N ARG A 92 -9.34 13.71 17.44
CA ARG A 92 -10.06 13.97 16.17
C ARG A 92 -9.12 13.86 14.96
N ARG A 93 -7.94 14.49 14.97
CA ARG A 93 -6.99 14.43 13.85
C ARG A 93 -6.52 13.01 13.59
N CYS A 94 -6.28 12.22 14.64
CA CYS A 94 -5.86 10.83 14.51
C CYS A 94 -6.97 9.97 13.87
N ILE A 95 -8.22 10.10 14.32
CA ILE A 95 -9.38 9.41 13.71
C ILE A 95 -9.57 9.85 12.25
N GLU A 96 -9.44 11.15 11.93
CA GLU A 96 -9.56 11.66 10.57
C GLU A 96 -8.39 11.19 9.65
N GLY A 97 -7.22 10.94 10.22
CA GLY A 97 -6.08 10.32 9.53
C GLY A 97 -6.32 8.83 9.25
N ARG A 98 -6.70 8.06 10.29
CA ARG A 98 -7.00 6.63 10.17
C ARG A 98 -8.10 6.35 9.16
N LEU A 99 -9.20 7.12 9.19
CA LEU A 99 -10.30 6.96 8.22
C LEU A 99 -9.89 7.24 6.76
N LYS A 100 -8.86 8.07 6.52
CA LYS A 100 -8.31 8.28 5.18
C LYS A 100 -7.43 7.10 4.75
N LEU A 101 -6.52 6.67 5.62
CA LEU A 101 -5.66 5.51 5.37
C LEU A 101 -6.46 4.22 5.18
N GLU A 102 -7.53 4.02 5.94
CA GLU A 102 -8.45 2.88 5.78
C GLU A 102 -9.17 2.91 4.42
N GLN A 103 -9.58 4.10 3.95
CA GLN A 103 -10.17 4.28 2.61
C GLN A 103 -9.16 4.10 1.48
N GLU A 104 -7.92 4.58 1.64
CA GLU A 104 -6.81 4.37 0.71
C GLU A 104 -6.45 2.88 0.60
N ASN A 105 -6.32 2.21 1.75
CA ASN A 105 -6.02 0.78 1.83
C ASN A 105 -7.14 -0.07 1.20
N GLN A 106 -8.41 0.16 1.54
CA GLN A 106 -9.53 -0.54 0.90
C GLN A 106 -9.62 -0.28 -0.62
N ARG A 107 -9.17 0.88 -1.11
CA ARG A 107 -9.08 1.17 -2.54
C ARG A 107 -7.95 0.38 -3.19
N GLN A 108 -6.80 0.27 -2.52
CA GLN A 108 -5.65 -0.51 -3.00
C GLN A 108 -5.91 -2.03 -2.98
N GLU A 109 -6.45 -2.56 -1.88
CA GLU A 109 -6.80 -3.99 -1.75
C GLU A 109 -7.76 -4.43 -2.87
N ARG A 110 -8.77 -3.61 -3.20
CA ARG A 110 -9.68 -3.85 -4.34
C ARG A 110 -8.94 -3.86 -5.68
N LEU A 111 -7.92 -3.04 -5.87
CA LEU A 111 -7.11 -3.07 -7.09
C LEU A 111 -6.34 -4.40 -7.18
N VAL A 112 -5.64 -4.81 -6.12
CA VAL A 112 -4.90 -6.08 -6.06
C VAL A 112 -5.83 -7.28 -6.34
N LEU A 113 -6.94 -7.38 -5.59
CA LEU A 113 -7.93 -8.46 -5.71
C LEU A 113 -8.72 -8.46 -7.03
N SER A 114 -8.63 -7.40 -7.85
CA SER A 114 -9.27 -7.36 -9.15
C SER A 114 -8.49 -8.11 -10.23
N ILE A 115 -7.15 -8.08 -10.16
CA ILE A 115 -6.27 -8.54 -11.24
C ILE A 115 -5.94 -10.02 -11.09
N LEU A 116 -5.69 -10.48 -9.86
CA LEU A 116 -5.55 -11.89 -9.54
C LEU A 116 -6.85 -12.40 -8.91
N PRO A 117 -7.49 -13.47 -9.44
CA PRO A 117 -8.64 -14.08 -8.80
C PRO A 117 -8.34 -14.45 -7.35
N ARG A 118 -9.29 -14.18 -6.45
CA ARG A 118 -9.13 -14.29 -4.99
C ARG A 118 -8.53 -15.62 -4.52
N PHE A 119 -8.82 -16.73 -5.19
CA PHE A 119 -8.26 -18.05 -4.83
C PHE A 119 -6.74 -18.13 -5.01
N VAL A 120 -6.20 -17.57 -6.10
CA VAL A 120 -4.74 -17.49 -6.35
C VAL A 120 -4.12 -16.41 -5.47
N ALA A 121 -4.78 -15.26 -5.32
CA ALA A 121 -4.27 -14.15 -4.51
C ALA A 121 -4.06 -14.56 -3.03
N LEU A 122 -5.00 -15.32 -2.45
CA LEU A 122 -4.88 -15.82 -1.08
C LEU A 122 -3.76 -16.87 -0.92
N GLU A 123 -3.53 -17.71 -1.94
CA GLU A 123 -2.42 -18.67 -1.96
C GLU A 123 -1.06 -17.94 -1.98
N MET A 124 -0.92 -16.97 -2.89
CA MET A 124 0.29 -16.14 -3.00
C MET A 124 0.59 -15.34 -1.73
N ILE A 125 -0.42 -14.73 -1.09
CA ILE A 125 -0.25 -13.96 0.15
C ILE A 125 0.14 -14.87 1.32
N ALA A 126 -0.47 -16.06 1.43
CA ALA A 126 -0.13 -17.02 2.48
C ALA A 126 1.32 -17.53 2.36
N ASP A 127 1.79 -17.77 1.14
CA ASP A 127 3.18 -18.15 0.87
C ASP A 127 4.16 -17.02 1.18
N MET A 128 3.86 -15.77 0.80
CA MET A 128 4.73 -14.62 1.11
C MET A 128 4.86 -14.39 2.62
N GLY A 129 3.77 -14.51 3.38
CA GLY A 129 3.81 -14.40 4.84
C GLY A 129 4.55 -15.53 5.56
N ALA A 130 4.73 -16.69 4.90
CA ALA A 130 5.52 -17.80 5.43
C ALA A 130 7.03 -17.68 5.11
N MET A 131 7.39 -16.91 4.08
CA MET A 131 8.78 -16.75 3.61
C MET A 131 9.64 -15.84 4.50
N GLU A 132 9.07 -15.16 5.51
CA GLU A 132 9.84 -14.33 6.45
C GLU A 132 10.54 -15.14 7.56
N ASP A 133 9.98 -16.30 7.94
CA ASP A 133 10.56 -17.19 8.96
C ASP A 133 11.64 -18.14 8.39
N ASP A 134 11.55 -18.52 7.11
CA ASP A 134 12.37 -19.58 6.53
C ASP A 134 13.61 -19.04 5.79
N LEU A 135 14.79 -19.26 6.37
CA LEU A 135 16.10 -18.73 5.91
C LEU A 135 16.62 -19.30 4.57
N ASN A 136 15.76 -19.87 3.73
CA ASN A 136 16.14 -20.60 2.52
C ASN A 136 15.67 -19.92 1.22
N PRO A 137 16.46 -18.98 0.64
CA PRO A 137 16.14 -18.27 -0.61
C PRO A 137 16.32 -19.17 -1.86
N GLN A 138 15.62 -20.31 -1.90
CA GLN A 138 15.79 -21.38 -2.90
C GLN A 138 14.52 -21.73 -3.68
N GLU A 139 13.33 -21.31 -3.23
CA GLU A 139 12.05 -21.54 -3.94
C GLU A 139 11.56 -20.32 -4.75
N PHE A 140 12.47 -19.42 -5.16
CA PHE A 140 12.15 -18.11 -5.76
C PHE A 140 11.31 -18.10 -7.06
N HIS A 141 10.95 -19.27 -7.60
CA HIS A 141 10.11 -19.44 -8.78
C HIS A 141 8.90 -20.37 -8.55
N LYS A 142 8.35 -20.40 -7.32
CA LYS A 142 7.10 -21.11 -7.00
C LYS A 142 5.99 -20.71 -7.97
N ILE A 143 5.27 -21.71 -8.48
CA ILE A 143 4.34 -21.57 -9.60
C ILE A 143 2.92 -21.92 -9.16
N TYR A 144 1.98 -21.02 -9.42
CA TYR A 144 0.58 -21.14 -8.98
C TYR A 144 -0.26 -21.63 -10.15
N ILE A 145 -0.43 -22.96 -10.29
CA ILE A 145 -1.20 -23.59 -11.37
C ILE A 145 -2.26 -24.52 -10.79
N HIS A 146 -3.50 -24.31 -11.24
CA HIS A 146 -4.67 -25.12 -10.92
C HIS A 146 -5.23 -25.75 -12.20
N GLN A 147 -5.72 -26.98 -12.15
CA GLN A 147 -6.35 -27.66 -13.30
C GLN A 147 -7.87 -27.73 -13.11
N TYR A 148 -8.60 -27.31 -14.14
CA TYR A 148 -10.05 -27.42 -14.22
C TYR A 148 -10.48 -28.25 -15.44
N LYS A 149 -11.56 -29.00 -15.28
CA LYS A 149 -12.22 -29.83 -16.30
C LYS A 149 -13.68 -29.41 -16.41
N ASP A 150 -14.31 -29.76 -17.52
CA ASP A 150 -15.71 -29.43 -17.81
C ASP A 150 -15.96 -27.90 -17.74
N VAL A 151 -15.07 -27.16 -18.43
CA VAL A 151 -15.12 -25.70 -18.56
C VAL A 151 -15.52 -25.29 -19.98
N SER A 152 -15.95 -24.05 -20.15
CA SER A 152 -16.19 -23.44 -21.47
C SER A 152 -15.41 -22.15 -21.63
N ILE A 153 -14.80 -21.98 -22.80
CA ILE A 153 -13.87 -20.91 -23.13
C ILE A 153 -14.48 -20.08 -24.26
N LEU A 154 -14.59 -18.77 -24.06
CA LEU A 154 -15.17 -17.82 -25.02
C LEU A 154 -14.13 -16.77 -25.44
N PHE A 155 -13.93 -16.63 -26.75
CA PHE A 155 -13.17 -15.54 -27.39
C PHE A 155 -14.12 -14.68 -28.23
N ALA A 156 -13.99 -13.35 -28.13
CA ALA A 156 -14.87 -12.40 -28.81
C ALA A 156 -14.11 -11.18 -29.37
N ASP A 157 -13.95 -11.12 -30.70
CA ASP A 157 -13.20 -10.08 -31.43
C ASP A 157 -14.11 -9.01 -32.04
N ILE A 158 -13.67 -7.74 -32.04
CA ILE A 158 -14.37 -6.60 -32.64
C ILE A 158 -13.99 -6.48 -34.13
N LYS A 159 -14.91 -6.89 -35.01
CA LYS A 159 -14.77 -6.83 -36.48
C LYS A 159 -14.41 -5.40 -36.93
N GLY A 160 -13.14 -5.20 -37.26
CA GLY A 160 -12.62 -3.97 -37.90
C GLY A 160 -12.05 -2.93 -36.94
N PHE A 161 -11.85 -3.25 -35.66
CA PHE A 161 -11.31 -2.32 -34.66
C PHE A 161 -9.94 -1.70 -35.04
N THR A 162 -9.09 -2.42 -35.77
CA THR A 162 -7.82 -1.85 -36.30
C THR A 162 -8.03 -0.61 -37.17
N LEU A 163 -9.18 -0.45 -37.84
CA LEU A 163 -9.52 0.78 -38.58
C LEU A 163 -10.17 1.84 -37.67
N LEU A 164 -10.88 1.43 -36.61
CA LEU A 164 -11.43 2.34 -35.60
C LEU A 164 -10.31 3.06 -34.83
N SER A 165 -9.29 2.32 -34.39
CA SER A 165 -8.14 2.86 -33.64
C SER A 165 -7.18 3.72 -34.47
N MET A 166 -7.29 3.72 -35.81
CA MET A 166 -6.62 4.69 -36.68
C MET A 166 -7.39 6.02 -36.83
N ASN A 167 -8.71 6.01 -36.56
CA ASN A 167 -9.61 7.14 -36.85
C ASN A 167 -10.13 7.87 -35.59
N LEU A 168 -10.01 7.27 -34.40
CA LEU A 168 -10.36 7.89 -33.12
C LEU A 168 -9.15 8.57 -32.47
N SER A 169 -9.43 9.56 -31.60
CA SER A 169 -8.43 10.07 -30.66
C SER A 169 -8.08 9.02 -29.60
N ALA A 170 -6.92 9.15 -28.96
CA ALA A 170 -6.53 8.28 -27.84
C ALA A 170 -7.59 8.23 -26.72
N GLN A 171 -8.15 9.39 -26.37
CA GLN A 171 -9.16 9.51 -25.31
C GLN A 171 -10.49 8.88 -25.73
N ASP A 172 -10.95 9.10 -26.97
CA ASP A 172 -12.21 8.54 -27.46
C ASP A 172 -12.14 7.04 -27.70
N LEU A 173 -10.97 6.52 -28.10
CA LEU A 173 -10.71 5.09 -28.21
C LEU A 173 -10.80 4.42 -26.83
N VAL A 174 -10.07 4.93 -25.84
CA VAL A 174 -10.07 4.38 -24.47
C VAL A 174 -11.43 4.54 -23.79
N ARG A 175 -12.14 5.66 -24.02
CA ARG A 175 -13.53 5.88 -23.57
C ARG A 175 -14.50 4.88 -24.19
N THR A 176 -14.44 4.69 -25.51
CA THR A 176 -15.29 3.73 -26.24
C THR A 176 -15.06 2.29 -25.77
N LEU A 177 -13.80 1.90 -25.58
CA LEU A 177 -13.47 0.55 -25.11
C LEU A 177 -13.84 0.32 -23.65
N ASN A 178 -13.66 1.30 -22.76
CA ASN A 178 -14.10 1.17 -21.37
C ASN A 178 -15.63 1.08 -21.26
N GLU A 179 -16.38 1.82 -22.07
CA GLU A 179 -17.85 1.71 -22.10
C GLU A 179 -18.34 0.36 -22.66
N LEU A 180 -17.67 -0.18 -23.68
CA LEU A 180 -18.01 -1.49 -24.25
C LEU A 180 -17.62 -2.64 -23.31
N PHE A 181 -16.36 -2.68 -22.87
CA PHE A 181 -15.86 -3.74 -22.00
C PHE A 181 -16.42 -3.65 -20.58
N GLY A 182 -16.72 -2.45 -20.05
CA GLY A 182 -17.45 -2.27 -18.78
C GLY A 182 -18.93 -2.69 -18.83
N ARG A 183 -19.48 -2.96 -20.02
CA ARG A 183 -20.75 -3.69 -20.17
C ARG A 183 -20.50 -5.21 -20.24
N PHE A 184 -19.47 -5.65 -20.94
CA PHE A 184 -19.12 -7.08 -20.98
C PHE A 184 -18.66 -7.63 -19.63
N ASP A 185 -17.96 -6.85 -18.81
CA ASP A 185 -17.55 -7.23 -17.44
C ASP A 185 -18.79 -7.52 -16.56
N ARG A 186 -19.88 -6.74 -16.70
CA ARG A 186 -21.16 -6.99 -16.02
C ARG A 186 -21.88 -8.23 -16.55
N LEU A 187 -21.97 -8.38 -17.87
CA LEU A 187 -22.54 -9.60 -18.47
C LEU A 187 -21.75 -10.87 -18.07
N ALA A 188 -20.44 -10.75 -17.91
CA ALA A 188 -19.60 -11.85 -17.45
C ALA A 188 -19.93 -12.24 -16.00
N GLU A 189 -20.16 -11.28 -15.11
CA GLU A 189 -20.62 -11.51 -13.74
C GLU A 189 -22.06 -12.10 -13.70
N GLU A 190 -23.00 -11.52 -14.45
CA GLU A 190 -24.40 -11.98 -14.60
C GLU A 190 -24.50 -13.42 -15.14
N HIS A 191 -23.55 -13.84 -15.99
CA HIS A 191 -23.49 -15.17 -16.59
C HIS A 191 -22.39 -16.08 -15.98
N HIS A 192 -21.86 -15.78 -14.79
CA HIS A 192 -20.86 -16.61 -14.11
C HIS A 192 -19.67 -17.04 -15.00
N CYS A 193 -19.19 -16.10 -15.81
CA CYS A 193 -18.03 -16.25 -16.68
C CYS A 193 -16.87 -15.42 -16.11
N LEU A 194 -15.79 -16.06 -15.68
CA LEU A 194 -14.60 -15.37 -15.21
C LEU A 194 -13.90 -14.70 -16.41
N ARG A 195 -13.93 -13.36 -16.47
CA ARG A 195 -13.06 -12.60 -17.37
C ARG A 195 -11.61 -12.88 -17.01
N ILE A 196 -10.87 -13.40 -17.98
CA ILE A 196 -9.44 -13.64 -17.88
C ILE A 196 -8.71 -12.36 -18.31
N LYS A 197 -8.81 -11.97 -19.58
CA LYS A 197 -7.90 -10.98 -20.18
C LYS A 197 -8.51 -10.28 -21.39
N ILE A 198 -8.04 -9.06 -21.65
CA ILE A 198 -8.31 -8.33 -22.89
C ILE A 198 -7.03 -8.35 -23.75
N LEU A 199 -7.17 -8.76 -25.01
CA LEU A 199 -6.06 -8.93 -25.96
C LEU A 199 -6.28 -8.00 -27.16
N GLY A 200 -5.95 -6.72 -26.99
CA GLY A 200 -6.18 -5.72 -28.03
C GLY A 200 -7.66 -5.38 -28.17
N ASP A 201 -8.27 -5.87 -29.26
CA ASP A 201 -9.70 -5.84 -29.57
C ASP A 201 -10.48 -7.03 -28.97
N CYS A 202 -9.81 -8.14 -28.67
CA CYS A 202 -10.47 -9.38 -28.24
C CYS A 202 -10.74 -9.41 -26.73
N TYR A 203 -12.00 -9.66 -26.36
CA TYR A 203 -12.44 -9.99 -24.99
C TYR A 203 -12.46 -11.51 -24.80
N TYR A 204 -11.94 -12.03 -23.68
CA TYR A 204 -11.93 -13.47 -23.43
C TYR A 204 -12.21 -13.84 -21.96
N CYS A 205 -13.08 -14.85 -21.80
CA CYS A 205 -13.57 -15.33 -20.49
C CYS A 205 -13.78 -16.86 -20.48
N VAL A 206 -13.87 -17.43 -19.28
CA VAL A 206 -14.06 -18.87 -19.04
C VAL A 206 -15.19 -19.09 -18.02
N SER A 207 -16.12 -20.01 -18.28
CA SER A 207 -17.09 -20.48 -17.29
C SER A 207 -16.69 -21.86 -16.75
N GLY A 208 -16.93 -22.11 -15.46
CA GLY A 208 -16.47 -23.30 -14.73
C GLY A 208 -15.17 -23.11 -13.94
N VAL A 209 -14.67 -21.88 -13.81
CA VAL A 209 -13.46 -21.52 -13.03
C VAL A 209 -13.78 -20.29 -12.15
N PRO A 210 -13.41 -20.26 -10.85
CA PRO A 210 -12.78 -21.32 -10.07
C PRO A 210 -13.75 -22.37 -9.51
N GLU A 211 -15.05 -22.17 -9.66
CA GLU A 211 -16.07 -23.13 -9.22
C GLU A 211 -16.57 -23.93 -10.43
N PRO A 212 -16.43 -25.27 -10.46
CA PRO A 212 -16.92 -26.09 -11.56
C PRO A 212 -18.45 -26.03 -11.69
N GLN A 213 -18.96 -25.69 -12.89
CA GLN A 213 -20.39 -25.48 -13.12
C GLN A 213 -20.92 -26.40 -14.22
N ARG A 214 -21.90 -27.25 -13.91
CA ARG A 214 -22.52 -28.18 -14.90
C ARG A 214 -23.13 -27.49 -16.13
N ALA A 215 -23.44 -26.19 -16.04
CA ALA A 215 -24.03 -25.41 -17.12
C ALA A 215 -23.01 -24.48 -17.84
N HIS A 216 -21.70 -24.71 -17.65
CA HIS A 216 -20.60 -23.91 -18.22
C HIS A 216 -20.80 -23.53 -19.71
N ALA A 217 -21.11 -24.50 -20.58
CA ALA A 217 -21.38 -24.25 -22.01
C ALA A 217 -22.60 -23.36 -22.25
N ARG A 218 -23.67 -23.54 -21.48
CA ARG A 218 -24.89 -22.72 -21.56
C ARG A 218 -24.60 -21.27 -21.17
N TYR A 219 -23.86 -21.06 -20.09
CA TYR A 219 -23.50 -19.73 -19.62
C TYR A 219 -22.66 -18.95 -20.63
N CYS A 220 -21.63 -19.58 -21.24
CA CYS A 220 -20.87 -18.95 -22.31
C CYS A 220 -21.74 -18.64 -23.56
N VAL A 221 -22.71 -19.48 -23.90
CA VAL A 221 -23.63 -19.21 -25.02
C VAL A 221 -24.55 -18.02 -24.74
N GLU A 222 -25.18 -17.93 -23.57
CA GLU A 222 -26.03 -16.78 -23.20
C GLU A 222 -25.20 -15.49 -23.13
N MET A 223 -24.00 -15.55 -22.54
CA MET A 223 -23.02 -14.45 -22.56
C MET A 223 -22.71 -13.99 -23.99
N GLY A 224 -22.42 -14.90 -24.92
CA GLY A 224 -22.19 -14.55 -26.32
C GLY A 224 -23.41 -13.89 -27.00
N LEU A 225 -24.63 -14.34 -26.67
CA LEU A 225 -25.87 -13.73 -27.18
C LEU A 225 -26.05 -12.32 -26.61
N ALA A 226 -25.76 -12.11 -25.33
CA ALA A 226 -25.82 -10.82 -24.67
C ALA A 226 -24.75 -9.83 -25.18
N MET A 227 -23.53 -10.29 -25.45
CA MET A 227 -22.47 -9.49 -26.09
C MET A 227 -22.89 -9.02 -27.49
N ILE A 228 -23.44 -9.92 -28.32
CA ILE A 228 -23.94 -9.60 -29.67
C ILE A 228 -25.09 -8.57 -29.62
N ASN A 229 -25.98 -8.66 -28.63
CA ASN A 229 -27.04 -7.67 -28.45
C ASN A 229 -26.51 -6.32 -27.93
N THR A 230 -25.51 -6.35 -27.05
CA THR A 230 -24.83 -5.16 -26.52
C THR A 230 -24.07 -4.38 -27.60
N ILE A 231 -23.27 -5.05 -28.45
CA ILE A 231 -22.55 -4.36 -29.52
C ILE A 231 -23.51 -3.79 -30.59
N ARG A 232 -24.66 -4.44 -30.83
CA ARG A 232 -25.76 -3.89 -31.67
C ARG A 232 -26.43 -2.66 -31.04
N TYR A 233 -26.46 -2.53 -29.72
CA TYR A 233 -26.92 -1.32 -29.04
C TYR A 233 -25.88 -0.20 -29.16
N VAL A 234 -24.61 -0.48 -28.87
CA VAL A 234 -23.51 0.51 -28.97
C VAL A 234 -23.33 1.00 -30.42
N ARG A 235 -23.47 0.13 -31.43
CA ARG A 235 -23.51 0.50 -32.86
C ARG A 235 -24.51 1.63 -33.15
N LYS A 236 -25.68 1.60 -32.51
CA LYS A 236 -26.74 2.63 -32.69
C LYS A 236 -26.43 3.93 -31.96
N GLN A 237 -25.64 3.91 -30.88
CA GLN A 237 -25.27 5.12 -30.15
C GLN A 237 -24.09 5.86 -30.80
N LEU A 238 -23.07 5.12 -31.23
CA LEU A 238 -21.83 5.68 -31.80
C LEU A 238 -21.85 5.82 -33.34
N ASN A 239 -22.92 5.36 -33.99
CA ASN A 239 -23.12 5.42 -35.45
C ASN A 239 -21.94 4.84 -36.29
N PHE A 240 -21.27 3.82 -35.76
CA PHE A 240 -20.10 3.18 -36.37
C PHE A 240 -20.36 1.67 -36.53
N ASP A 241 -20.10 1.08 -37.71
CA ASP A 241 -20.45 -0.34 -38.01
C ASP A 241 -19.57 -1.37 -37.28
N MET A 242 -19.81 -1.51 -35.97
CA MET A 242 -19.11 -2.46 -35.10
C MET A 242 -19.90 -3.76 -34.96
N ASP A 243 -19.27 -4.88 -35.31
CA ASP A 243 -19.80 -6.24 -35.14
C ASP A 243 -18.78 -7.12 -34.43
N MET A 244 -19.17 -8.32 -34.02
CA MET A 244 -18.36 -9.19 -33.18
C MET A 244 -18.35 -10.62 -33.70
N ARG A 245 -17.18 -11.24 -33.81
CA ARG A 245 -17.05 -12.70 -33.96
C ARG A 245 -16.97 -13.30 -32.56
N ILE A 246 -17.65 -14.43 -32.32
CA ILE A 246 -17.56 -15.15 -31.05
C ILE A 246 -17.27 -16.62 -31.31
N GLY A 247 -16.16 -17.12 -30.79
CA GLY A 247 -15.79 -18.53 -30.76
C GLY A 247 -15.97 -19.11 -29.35
N ILE A 248 -16.62 -20.27 -29.24
CA ILE A 248 -16.77 -21.00 -27.98
C ILE A 248 -16.30 -22.45 -28.14
N HIS A 249 -15.43 -22.89 -27.23
CA HIS A 249 -15.02 -24.28 -27.07
C HIS A 249 -15.31 -24.76 -25.63
N SER A 250 -15.26 -26.07 -25.39
CA SER A 250 -15.54 -26.68 -24.09
C SER A 250 -14.66 -27.91 -23.90
N GLY A 251 -14.05 -28.03 -22.72
CA GLY A 251 -12.97 -28.99 -22.45
C GLY A 251 -12.34 -28.77 -21.07
N SER A 252 -11.02 -28.63 -21.02
CA SER A 252 -10.22 -28.44 -19.80
C SER A 252 -9.24 -27.27 -19.91
N VAL A 253 -8.75 -26.77 -18.76
CA VAL A 253 -7.70 -25.73 -18.70
C VAL A 253 -6.74 -25.96 -17.54
N LEU A 254 -5.47 -25.57 -17.74
CA LEU A 254 -4.56 -25.18 -16.66
C LEU A 254 -4.66 -23.66 -16.52
N CYS A 255 -4.85 -23.13 -15.31
CA CYS A 255 -4.92 -21.68 -15.07
C CYS A 255 -4.03 -21.25 -13.91
N GLY A 256 -3.50 -20.02 -13.96
CA GLY A 256 -2.44 -19.62 -13.03
C GLY A 256 -1.76 -18.30 -13.36
N VAL A 257 -0.61 -18.06 -12.73
CA VAL A 257 0.24 -16.88 -12.91
C VAL A 257 1.67 -17.32 -13.27
N LEU A 258 2.30 -16.62 -14.22
CA LEU A 258 3.68 -16.85 -14.66
C LEU A 258 4.52 -15.56 -14.63
N GLY A 259 5.82 -15.71 -14.42
CA GLY A 259 6.82 -14.62 -14.42
C GLY A 259 6.98 -13.92 -13.07
N LEU A 260 7.94 -12.99 -13.02
CA LEU A 260 8.26 -12.19 -11.83
C LEU A 260 7.64 -10.79 -11.91
N GLN A 261 7.50 -10.25 -13.12
CA GLN A 261 6.96 -8.90 -13.35
C GLN A 261 5.64 -8.93 -14.13
N LYS A 262 4.76 -7.94 -13.94
CA LYS A 262 3.47 -7.81 -14.65
C LYS A 262 2.61 -9.07 -14.51
N TRP A 263 2.45 -9.54 -13.27
CA TRP A 263 1.63 -10.70 -12.95
C TRP A 263 0.21 -10.58 -13.52
N GLN A 264 -0.18 -11.56 -14.31
CA GLN A 264 -1.49 -11.66 -14.93
C GLN A 264 -1.97 -13.10 -14.77
N PHE A 265 -3.22 -13.27 -14.33
CA PHE A 265 -3.87 -14.56 -14.36
C PHE A 265 -4.24 -14.89 -15.81
N ASP A 266 -3.83 -16.07 -16.28
CA ASP A 266 -4.11 -16.56 -17.63
C ASP A 266 -4.43 -18.06 -17.59
N VAL A 267 -4.84 -18.62 -18.74
CA VAL A 267 -5.10 -20.07 -18.85
C VAL A 267 -4.49 -20.66 -20.13
N TRP A 268 -4.04 -21.90 -20.02
CA TRP A 268 -3.34 -22.66 -21.06
C TRP A 268 -4.00 -24.03 -21.22
N SER A 269 -4.39 -24.34 -22.46
CA SER A 269 -4.70 -25.69 -22.94
C SER A 269 -4.79 -25.65 -24.47
N TRP A 270 -4.58 -26.80 -25.12
CA TRP A 270 -5.05 -27.09 -26.46
C TRP A 270 -6.49 -26.62 -26.71
N ASP A 271 -7.37 -26.79 -25.72
CA ASP A 271 -8.78 -26.40 -25.77
C ASP A 271 -8.98 -24.86 -25.89
N VAL A 272 -8.04 -24.06 -25.34
CA VAL A 272 -7.98 -22.60 -25.51
C VAL A 272 -7.57 -22.24 -26.94
N GLY A 273 -6.62 -22.99 -27.51
CA GLY A 273 -6.23 -22.89 -28.91
C GLY A 273 -7.40 -23.11 -29.86
N ILE A 274 -8.25 -24.10 -29.59
CA ILE A 274 -9.47 -24.34 -30.39
C ILE A 274 -10.45 -23.17 -30.27
N ALA A 275 -10.70 -22.63 -29.07
CA ALA A 275 -11.62 -21.49 -28.89
C ALA A 275 -11.18 -20.25 -29.70
N ASN A 276 -9.89 -19.90 -29.63
CA ASN A 276 -9.27 -18.83 -30.41
C ASN A 276 -9.43 -19.07 -31.92
N MET A 277 -9.18 -20.29 -32.39
CA MET A 277 -9.33 -20.63 -33.81
C MET A 277 -10.79 -20.66 -34.31
N LEU A 278 -11.77 -20.83 -33.41
CA LEU A 278 -13.20 -20.69 -33.69
C LEU A 278 -13.64 -19.22 -33.79
N GLU A 279 -13.09 -18.31 -32.99
CA GLU A 279 -13.28 -16.86 -33.22
C GLU A 279 -12.72 -16.49 -34.59
N ALA A 280 -11.45 -16.80 -34.85
CA ALA A 280 -10.77 -16.38 -36.08
C ALA A 280 -11.39 -16.99 -37.35
N GLY A 281 -12.05 -18.15 -37.22
CA GLY A 281 -12.88 -18.78 -38.25
C GLY A 281 -14.36 -18.36 -38.23
N GLY A 282 -14.76 -17.48 -37.31
CA GLY A 282 -16.13 -17.09 -37.00
C GLY A 282 -16.81 -16.22 -38.06
N ILE A 283 -18.12 -16.10 -37.94
CA ILE A 283 -18.94 -15.19 -38.75
C ILE A 283 -19.42 -14.04 -37.83
N PRO A 284 -19.19 -12.76 -38.17
CA PRO A 284 -19.64 -11.65 -37.35
C PRO A 284 -21.15 -11.68 -37.08
N GLY A 285 -21.54 -11.37 -35.85
CA GLY A 285 -22.94 -11.38 -35.40
C GLY A 285 -23.52 -12.77 -35.13
N ARG A 286 -22.67 -13.82 -35.14
CA ARG A 286 -23.01 -15.23 -34.84
C ARG A 286 -22.03 -15.81 -33.83
N ILE A 287 -22.49 -16.83 -33.10
CA ILE A 287 -21.66 -17.64 -32.19
C ILE A 287 -21.26 -18.93 -32.90
N HIS A 288 -19.95 -19.17 -33.01
CA HIS A 288 -19.34 -20.35 -33.62
C HIS A 288 -18.85 -21.29 -32.52
N ILE A 289 -19.36 -22.51 -32.50
CA ILE A 289 -19.08 -23.51 -31.45
C ILE A 289 -18.41 -24.77 -32.00
N SER A 290 -17.69 -25.49 -31.15
CA SER A 290 -17.16 -26.82 -31.46
C SER A 290 -18.23 -27.92 -31.32
N ARG A 291 -17.90 -29.14 -31.76
CA ARG A 291 -18.68 -30.34 -31.42
C ARG A 291 -18.78 -30.57 -29.90
N ALA A 292 -17.67 -30.45 -29.17
CA ALA A 292 -17.65 -30.65 -27.71
C ALA A 292 -18.62 -29.69 -26.98
N THR A 293 -18.64 -28.41 -27.37
CA THR A 293 -19.61 -27.44 -26.84
C THR A 293 -21.04 -27.81 -27.23
N LEU A 294 -21.30 -28.29 -28.46
CA LEU A 294 -22.64 -28.74 -28.86
C LEU A 294 -23.13 -29.93 -28.01
N ASP A 295 -22.24 -30.87 -27.68
CA ASP A 295 -22.55 -32.00 -26.81
C ASP A 295 -22.89 -31.54 -25.37
N CYS A 296 -22.11 -30.59 -24.81
CA CYS A 296 -22.39 -29.95 -23.50
C CYS A 296 -23.67 -29.08 -23.47
N LEU A 297 -24.34 -28.84 -24.60
CA LEU A 297 -25.58 -28.04 -24.67
C LEU A 297 -26.86 -28.90 -24.74
N GLU A 298 -26.74 -30.23 -24.77
CA GLU A 298 -27.83 -31.22 -24.73
C GLU A 298 -28.99 -30.96 -25.73
N GLY A 299 -28.70 -30.31 -26.87
CA GLY A 299 -29.69 -29.94 -27.88
C GLY A 299 -30.60 -28.75 -27.54
N THR A 300 -30.30 -28.01 -26.46
CA THR A 300 -31.10 -26.85 -26.00
C THR A 300 -31.21 -25.73 -27.05
N TYR A 301 -30.17 -25.56 -27.88
CA TYR A 301 -30.07 -24.50 -28.88
C TYR A 301 -30.16 -25.09 -30.29
N LYS A 302 -30.90 -24.41 -31.18
CA LYS A 302 -30.90 -24.75 -32.60
C LYS A 302 -29.58 -24.30 -33.23
N THR A 303 -28.92 -25.20 -33.96
CA THR A 303 -27.66 -24.95 -34.67
C THR A 303 -27.74 -25.28 -36.16
N GLU A 304 -26.83 -24.72 -36.93
CA GLU A 304 -26.54 -25.04 -38.32
C GLU A 304 -25.05 -25.42 -38.49
N GLU A 305 -24.65 -26.00 -39.62
CA GLU A 305 -23.24 -26.31 -39.88
C GLU A 305 -22.40 -25.03 -39.98
N GLY A 306 -21.28 -25.00 -39.24
CA GLY A 306 -20.44 -23.81 -39.16
C GLY A 306 -19.43 -23.67 -40.30
N HIS A 307 -19.14 -24.75 -41.04
CA HIS A 307 -18.14 -24.82 -42.12
C HIS A 307 -16.78 -24.17 -41.75
N GLY A 308 -16.34 -24.27 -40.49
CA GLY A 308 -15.14 -23.59 -39.99
C GLY A 308 -13.85 -24.05 -40.68
N ARG A 309 -13.80 -25.31 -41.12
CA ARG A 309 -12.70 -25.90 -41.90
C ARG A 309 -12.39 -25.12 -43.19
N ASP A 310 -13.39 -24.48 -43.80
CA ASP A 310 -13.18 -23.72 -45.05
C ASP A 310 -12.51 -22.36 -44.80
N ARG A 311 -12.79 -21.75 -43.65
CA ARG A 311 -12.33 -20.40 -43.28
C ARG A 311 -11.05 -20.38 -42.46
N ASN A 312 -10.74 -21.43 -41.70
CA ASN A 312 -9.53 -21.54 -40.88
C ASN A 312 -8.74 -22.83 -41.19
N ALA A 313 -7.46 -22.67 -41.52
CA ALA A 313 -6.54 -23.77 -41.85
C ALA A 313 -6.23 -24.70 -40.66
N PHE A 314 -6.25 -24.20 -39.43
CA PHE A 314 -6.06 -25.01 -38.21
C PHE A 314 -7.24 -25.97 -38.00
N LEU A 315 -8.47 -25.44 -38.07
CA LEU A 315 -9.69 -26.25 -37.96
C LEU A 315 -9.74 -27.35 -39.04
N ARG A 316 -9.14 -27.10 -40.21
CA ARG A 316 -8.94 -28.07 -41.29
C ARG A 316 -7.83 -29.10 -40.97
N LYS A 317 -6.64 -28.66 -40.52
CA LYS A 317 -5.48 -29.52 -40.16
C LYS A 317 -5.87 -30.61 -39.16
N TYR A 318 -6.62 -30.23 -38.12
CA TYR A 318 -7.04 -31.14 -37.04
C TYR A 318 -8.48 -31.68 -37.22
N ASN A 319 -9.07 -31.51 -38.41
CA ASN A 319 -10.40 -32.00 -38.79
C ASN A 319 -11.51 -31.72 -37.74
N ILE A 320 -11.59 -30.51 -37.21
CA ILE A 320 -12.54 -30.15 -36.14
C ILE A 320 -13.94 -29.90 -36.72
N ASP A 321 -14.97 -30.56 -36.18
CA ASP A 321 -16.37 -30.29 -36.51
C ASP A 321 -16.91 -29.07 -35.73
N THR A 322 -17.65 -28.21 -36.43
CA THR A 322 -18.03 -26.88 -35.91
C THR A 322 -19.43 -26.47 -36.36
N PHE A 323 -20.14 -25.75 -35.50
CA PHE A 323 -21.55 -25.36 -35.69
C PHE A 323 -21.74 -23.86 -35.42
N LEU A 324 -22.82 -23.28 -35.96
CA LEU A 324 -23.22 -21.90 -35.65
C LEU A 324 -24.58 -21.92 -34.93
N ILE A 325 -24.72 -21.13 -33.88
CA ILE A 325 -25.99 -21.02 -33.15
C ILE A 325 -26.97 -20.14 -33.93
N CYS A 326 -28.21 -20.62 -34.11
CA CYS A 326 -29.29 -19.84 -34.70
C CYS A 326 -29.90 -18.91 -33.62
N PRO A 327 -30.07 -17.60 -33.88
CA PRO A 327 -30.62 -16.68 -32.89
C PRO A 327 -32.09 -17.00 -32.58
N GLN A 328 -32.42 -17.13 -31.28
CA GLN A 328 -33.80 -17.19 -30.79
C GLN A 328 -34.25 -15.82 -30.26
N SER A 329 -35.56 -15.58 -30.25
CA SER A 329 -36.15 -14.28 -29.93
C SER A 329 -36.43 -14.10 -28.43
N THR A 330 -35.64 -13.25 -27.79
CA THR A 330 -35.88 -12.56 -26.49
C THR A 330 -36.21 -13.41 -25.26
N LEU A 331 -35.32 -13.32 -24.27
CA LEU A 331 -35.69 -13.26 -22.85
C LEU A 331 -35.16 -11.95 -22.25
N ILE A 332 -35.87 -11.42 -21.25
CA ILE A 332 -35.61 -10.12 -20.63
C ILE A 332 -35.06 -10.37 -19.22
N PHE A 333 -33.85 -9.86 -18.94
CA PHE A 333 -33.31 -9.85 -17.58
C PHE A 333 -34.02 -8.80 -16.72
N LYS A 334 -34.11 -9.08 -15.41
CA LYS A 334 -34.61 -8.15 -14.39
C LYS A 334 -33.46 -7.72 -13.51
N ASP A 335 -33.38 -6.44 -13.19
CA ASP A 335 -32.52 -5.93 -12.13
C ASP A 335 -32.84 -6.62 -10.79
N VAL A 336 -31.79 -6.97 -10.04
CA VAL A 336 -31.90 -7.44 -8.65
C VAL A 336 -31.00 -6.56 -7.78
N ALA A 337 -31.62 -5.63 -7.05
CA ALA A 337 -30.95 -4.89 -5.98
C ALA A 337 -31.02 -5.68 -4.67
N LYS A 338 -29.98 -5.59 -3.84
CA LYS A 338 -30.02 -5.98 -2.43
C LYS A 338 -29.15 -5.07 -1.54
N SER A 339 -29.62 -4.90 -0.32
CA SER A 339 -28.94 -4.27 0.82
C SER A 339 -28.22 -5.31 1.69
N ASP A 340 -27.42 -4.87 2.67
CA ASP A 340 -27.79 -4.97 4.09
C ASP A 340 -26.75 -4.23 4.99
N ILE A 341 -26.96 -4.22 6.31
CA ILE A 341 -26.40 -3.27 7.31
C ILE A 341 -26.05 -4.02 8.62
N TYR A 342 -25.44 -3.34 9.61
CA TYR A 342 -25.29 -3.70 11.05
C TYR A 342 -24.08 -4.59 11.45
N PHE A 343 -23.38 -4.43 12.62
CA PHE A 343 -23.15 -3.31 13.57
C PHE A 343 -22.11 -3.71 14.66
N PHE A 344 -21.72 -2.75 15.52
CA PHE A 344 -21.16 -2.89 16.90
C PHE A 344 -19.65 -3.14 17.16
N CYS A 345 -19.26 -2.88 18.42
CA CYS A 345 -17.94 -2.57 19.00
C CYS A 345 -17.81 -3.27 20.37
N PHE A 346 -16.61 -3.50 20.94
CA PHE A 346 -16.33 -3.36 22.39
C PHE A 346 -14.81 -3.28 22.78
N TRP A 347 -14.50 -3.35 24.08
CA TRP A 347 -13.34 -2.77 24.82
C TRP A 347 -12.37 -3.87 25.41
N PRO A 348 -11.19 -3.57 26.04
CA PRO A 348 -9.96 -4.39 25.93
C PRO A 348 -9.25 -4.83 27.25
N ILE A 349 -7.99 -5.28 27.13
CA ILE A 349 -6.97 -5.71 28.12
C ILE A 349 -5.57 -5.33 27.55
N GLN A 350 -4.50 -4.89 28.23
CA GLN A 350 -4.18 -4.47 29.63
C GLN A 350 -2.85 -3.63 29.68
N PHE A 351 -2.29 -3.39 30.89
CA PHE A 351 -0.88 -3.13 31.31
C PHE A 351 0.27 -2.86 30.28
N SER A 352 1.31 -2.03 30.54
CA SER A 352 1.65 -1.11 31.67
C SER A 352 2.89 -0.23 31.33
N GLN A 353 3.22 0.74 32.20
CA GLN A 353 4.48 1.54 32.30
C GLN A 353 4.75 2.66 31.26
N MET A 354 4.56 3.94 31.66
CA MET A 354 5.63 4.98 31.58
C MET A 354 5.32 6.25 32.44
N ARG A 355 6.12 7.32 32.27
CA ARG A 355 6.40 8.43 33.22
C ARG A 355 5.36 9.57 33.22
N ASP A 356 5.42 10.43 34.24
CA ASP A 356 4.46 11.53 34.54
C ASP A 356 5.22 12.87 34.67
N GLU A 357 4.77 13.90 33.95
CA GLU A 357 5.43 15.22 33.88
C GLU A 357 4.83 16.28 34.84
N MET A 358 3.71 16.00 35.53
CA MET A 358 3.01 17.01 36.34
C MET A 358 3.41 17.02 37.84
N PHE A 359 4.27 16.10 38.27
CA PHE A 359 4.73 15.98 39.66
C PHE A 359 5.32 17.29 40.23
N ASN A 360 6.18 17.96 39.46
CA ASN A 360 6.87 19.18 39.88
C ASN A 360 5.88 20.33 40.11
N SER A 361 4.93 20.53 39.18
CA SER A 361 3.87 21.54 39.33
C SER A 361 2.99 21.30 40.55
N ASN A 362 2.67 20.03 40.85
CA ASN A 362 1.86 19.66 42.00
C ASN A 362 2.58 19.92 43.34
N LEU A 363 3.88 19.64 43.44
CA LEU A 363 4.67 19.98 44.63
C LEU A 363 4.81 21.49 44.83
N VAL A 364 5.03 22.27 43.76
CA VAL A 364 5.06 23.73 43.83
C VAL A 364 3.70 24.30 44.28
N CYS A 365 2.59 23.74 43.80
CA CYS A 365 1.25 24.12 44.26
C CYS A 365 1.05 23.82 45.76
N SER A 366 1.50 22.65 46.23
CA SER A 366 1.46 22.29 47.66
C SER A 366 2.31 23.22 48.54
N PHE A 367 3.45 23.70 48.03
CA PHE A 367 4.28 24.70 48.71
C PHE A 367 3.61 26.08 48.80
N ILE A 368 2.94 26.53 47.73
CA ILE A 368 2.18 27.79 47.75
C ILE A 368 1.04 27.73 48.78
N LEU A 369 0.34 26.59 48.88
CA LEU A 369 -0.69 26.37 49.90
C LEU A 369 -0.13 26.43 51.33
N LEU A 370 1.07 25.87 51.59
CA LEU A 370 1.75 25.97 52.89
C LEU A 370 1.98 27.44 53.30
N LEU A 371 2.44 28.29 52.38
CA LEU A 371 2.69 29.71 52.64
C LEU A 371 1.40 30.45 53.03
N PHE A 372 0.29 30.18 52.35
CA PHE A 372 -1.02 30.75 52.70
C PHE A 372 -1.55 30.22 54.04
N LEU A 373 -1.34 28.94 54.38
CA LEU A 373 -1.70 28.38 55.68
C LEU A 373 -0.90 29.04 56.82
N MET A 374 0.41 29.22 56.67
CA MET A 374 1.24 29.95 57.65
C MET A 374 0.80 31.40 57.80
N ALA A 375 0.52 32.10 56.69
CA ALA A 375 0.04 33.49 56.74
C ALA A 375 -1.31 33.59 57.47
N ALA A 376 -2.25 32.68 57.20
CA ALA A 376 -3.54 32.64 57.89
C ALA A 376 -3.40 32.34 59.40
N GLN A 377 -2.51 31.43 59.78
CA GLN A 377 -2.24 31.12 61.19
C GLN A 377 -1.51 32.25 61.92
N ALA A 378 -0.60 32.97 61.26
CA ALA A 378 0.10 34.12 61.84
C ALA A 378 -0.84 35.32 62.17
N LEU A 379 -2.00 35.42 61.51
CA LEU A 379 -3.03 36.41 61.83
C LEU A 379 -3.90 36.03 63.06
N ILE A 380 -3.74 34.83 63.62
CA ILE A 380 -4.48 34.37 64.81
C ILE A 380 -3.63 34.66 66.05
N PRO A 381 -4.04 35.55 66.97
CA PRO A 381 -3.25 35.88 68.16
C PRO A 381 -3.20 34.68 69.13
N ALA A 382 -2.02 34.03 69.16
CA ALA A 382 -1.65 32.96 70.06
C ALA A 382 -0.67 33.47 71.14
N PRO A 383 -0.80 33.06 72.42
CA PRO A 383 -0.10 33.68 73.55
C PRO A 383 1.39 33.30 73.69
N ARG A 384 2.01 32.67 72.68
CA ARG A 384 3.42 32.21 72.71
C ARG A 384 4.04 32.29 71.31
N LEU A 385 4.73 33.39 71.01
CA LEU A 385 5.40 33.60 69.72
C LEU A 385 6.49 32.55 69.42
N PHE A 386 7.35 32.26 70.40
CA PHE A 386 8.58 31.50 70.19
C PHE A 386 8.35 30.04 69.73
N PRO A 387 7.44 29.24 70.34
CA PRO A 387 7.16 27.89 69.85
C PRO A 387 6.56 27.87 68.44
N ALA A 388 5.68 28.82 68.11
CA ALA A 388 5.06 28.91 66.78
C ALA A 388 6.09 29.27 65.70
N ALA A 389 6.96 30.26 65.97
CA ALA A 389 8.06 30.60 65.07
C ALA A 389 9.00 29.42 64.83
N LEU A 390 9.34 28.65 65.87
CA LEU A 390 10.17 27.45 65.76
C LEU A 390 9.48 26.36 64.92
N GLN A 391 8.19 26.11 65.16
CA GLN A 391 7.38 25.15 64.41
C GLN A 391 7.29 25.51 62.92
N PHE A 392 7.00 26.78 62.59
CA PHE A 392 6.98 27.24 61.20
C PHE A 392 8.35 27.13 60.53
N SER A 393 9.43 27.47 61.23
CA SER A 393 10.79 27.37 60.70
C SER A 393 11.16 25.94 60.33
N VAL A 394 10.82 24.97 61.19
CA VAL A 394 11.09 23.53 60.96
C VAL A 394 10.29 23.01 59.76
N PHE A 395 8.98 23.28 59.69
CA PHE A 395 8.14 22.74 58.62
C PHE A 395 8.33 23.43 57.26
N LEU A 396 8.71 24.72 57.25
CA LEU A 396 9.11 25.41 56.02
C LEU A 396 10.44 24.84 55.49
N LEU A 397 11.43 24.65 56.37
CA LEU A 397 12.72 24.06 55.98
C LEU A 397 12.57 22.64 55.42
N ALA A 398 11.72 21.81 56.04
CA ALA A 398 11.42 20.45 55.57
C ALA A 398 10.81 20.45 54.16
N HIS A 399 9.88 21.37 53.87
CA HIS A 399 9.30 21.50 52.53
C HIS A 399 10.28 22.03 51.48
N VAL A 400 11.12 23.01 51.83
CA VAL A 400 12.13 23.54 50.90
C VAL A 400 13.15 22.45 50.56
N LEU A 401 13.57 21.62 51.53
CA LEU A 401 14.41 20.45 51.27
C LEU A 401 13.72 19.43 50.35
N LEU A 402 12.44 19.14 50.55
CA LEU A 402 11.67 18.22 49.71
C LEU A 402 11.57 18.74 48.25
N LEU A 403 11.31 20.04 48.08
CA LEU A 403 11.22 20.69 46.77
C LEU A 403 12.58 20.72 46.05
N LEU A 404 13.68 20.96 46.78
CA LEU A 404 15.04 20.95 46.23
C LEU A 404 15.48 19.56 45.75
N VAL A 405 14.98 18.48 46.35
CA VAL A 405 15.23 17.10 45.87
C VAL A 405 14.37 16.77 44.65
N ALA A 406 13.11 17.21 44.62
CA ALA A 406 12.20 16.97 43.49
C ALA A 406 12.55 17.78 42.23
N LEU A 407 13.02 19.02 42.37
CA LEU A 407 13.41 19.86 41.24
C LEU A 407 14.90 19.73 40.86
N ALA A 408 15.64 18.78 41.46
CA ALA A 408 17.09 18.68 41.29
C ALA A 408 17.54 18.41 39.83
N GLU A 409 16.68 17.79 39.02
CA GLU A 409 16.90 17.50 37.60
C GLU A 409 16.80 18.75 36.69
N GLU A 410 16.00 19.76 37.08
CA GLU A 410 15.84 21.00 36.29
C GLU A 410 17.05 21.94 36.39
N PHE A 411 17.83 21.86 37.48
CA PHE A 411 18.96 22.75 37.75
C PHE A 411 20.31 22.10 37.41
N LYS A 412 20.92 22.53 36.31
CA LYS A 412 22.21 22.02 35.76
C LYS A 412 23.45 22.15 36.66
N TRP A 413 23.32 22.67 37.87
CA TRP A 413 24.42 22.86 38.84
C TRP A 413 24.38 21.84 39.99
N THR A 414 23.38 20.96 40.05
CA THR A 414 23.27 19.91 41.06
C THR A 414 24.25 18.75 40.77
N PRO A 415 24.78 18.05 41.79
CA PRO A 415 25.68 16.92 41.57
C PRO A 415 24.93 15.76 40.91
N SER A 416 25.57 15.10 39.94
CA SER A 416 24.94 14.08 39.07
C SER A 416 24.30 12.91 39.84
N SER A 417 24.83 12.55 41.02
CA SER A 417 24.23 11.54 41.90
C SER A 417 22.81 11.92 42.37
N LEU A 418 22.55 13.22 42.58
CA LEU A 418 21.24 13.73 42.99
C LEU A 418 20.28 13.81 41.79
N GLN A 419 20.79 14.13 40.59
CA GLN A 419 20.00 14.11 39.35
C GLN A 419 19.53 12.70 39.02
N HIS A 420 20.41 11.69 39.09
CA HIS A 420 20.02 10.28 38.92
C HIS A 420 19.00 9.82 39.98
N PHE A 421 19.15 10.26 41.24
CA PHE A 421 18.19 9.93 42.30
C PHE A 421 16.81 10.60 42.08
N CYS A 422 16.80 11.84 41.60
CA CYS A 422 15.61 12.60 41.20
C CYS A 422 14.87 11.90 40.04
N CYS A 423 15.59 11.57 38.97
CA CYS A 423 15.07 10.84 37.82
C CYS A 423 14.46 9.47 38.23
N TRP A 424 15.14 8.73 39.12
CA TRP A 424 14.63 7.48 39.69
C TRP A 424 13.35 7.67 40.53
N ILE A 425 13.18 8.80 41.23
CA ILE A 425 11.93 9.15 41.93
C ILE A 425 10.81 9.46 40.93
N HIS A 426 11.10 10.15 39.82
CA HIS A 426 10.12 10.45 38.77
C HIS A 426 9.60 9.20 38.06
N GLU A 427 10.49 8.22 37.82
CA GLU A 427 10.15 6.94 37.19
C GLU A 427 9.47 5.94 38.14
N ASN A 428 9.89 5.88 39.40
CA ASN A 428 9.33 4.96 40.38
C ASN A 428 8.06 5.51 41.05
N ASN A 429 6.89 5.09 40.56
CA ASN A 429 5.58 5.49 41.08
C ASN A 429 5.45 5.31 42.62
N SER A 430 6.05 4.28 43.21
CA SER A 430 6.04 4.10 44.68
C SER A 430 6.87 5.15 45.41
N ALA A 431 7.99 5.61 44.84
CA ALA A 431 8.80 6.70 45.39
C ALA A 431 8.09 8.06 45.20
N ARG A 432 7.51 8.30 44.02
CA ARG A 432 6.72 9.49 43.72
C ARG A 432 5.55 9.67 44.69
N ASN A 433 4.78 8.60 44.92
CA ASN A 433 3.66 8.60 45.86
C ASN A 433 4.10 8.74 47.33
N LEU A 434 5.27 8.19 47.70
CA LEU A 434 5.85 8.43 49.01
C LEU A 434 6.23 9.92 49.20
N PHE A 435 6.81 10.57 48.19
CA PHE A 435 7.15 11.99 48.23
C PHE A 435 5.91 12.88 48.30
N THR A 436 4.85 12.61 47.54
CA THR A 436 3.58 13.35 47.67
C THR A 436 2.91 13.12 49.03
N LEU A 437 2.95 11.89 49.57
CA LEU A 437 2.44 11.61 50.91
C LEU A 437 3.23 12.35 52.00
N ILE A 438 4.55 12.49 51.86
CA ILE A 438 5.39 13.30 52.76
C ILE A 438 5.01 14.78 52.67
N ALA A 439 4.86 15.35 51.47
CA ALA A 439 4.41 16.74 51.28
C ALA A 439 3.02 16.98 51.91
N ILE A 440 2.09 16.05 51.71
CA ILE A 440 0.75 16.08 52.30
C ILE A 440 0.85 16.01 53.83
N PHE A 441 1.64 15.09 54.39
CA PHE A 441 1.79 14.94 55.84
C PHE A 441 2.40 16.17 56.51
N ILE A 442 3.39 16.82 55.88
CA ILE A 442 3.97 18.07 56.42
C ILE A 442 2.97 19.23 56.36
N ASN A 443 2.18 19.36 55.28
CA ASN A 443 1.09 20.34 55.20
C ASN A 443 0.01 20.06 56.27
N PHE A 444 -0.33 18.79 56.45
CA PHE A 444 -1.30 18.34 57.44
C PHE A 444 -0.83 18.57 58.87
N GLY A 445 0.46 18.40 59.17
CA GLY A 445 1.08 18.69 60.47
C GLY A 445 1.04 20.17 60.89
N LEU A 446 0.79 21.10 59.95
CA LEU A 446 0.42 22.49 60.27
C LEU A 446 -1.07 22.66 60.58
N ALA A 447 -1.94 21.92 59.88
CA ALA A 447 -3.40 22.07 59.96
C ALA A 447 -4.03 21.25 61.09
N SER A 448 -3.39 20.16 61.52
CA SER A 448 -3.92 19.17 62.48
C SER A 448 -3.93 19.64 63.94
N THR A 449 -3.73 20.93 64.20
CA THR A 449 -4.00 21.56 65.49
C THR A 449 -5.47 21.96 65.69
N ASP A 450 -6.31 21.98 64.64
CA ASP A 450 -7.73 22.37 64.80
C ASP A 450 -8.77 21.68 63.89
N MET A 451 -8.43 21.02 62.76
CA MET A 451 -9.47 20.34 61.97
C MET A 451 -9.02 19.16 61.10
N VAL A 452 -9.70 18.01 61.29
CA VAL A 452 -9.63 16.82 60.42
C VAL A 452 -11.05 16.27 60.22
N ARG A 453 -11.44 16.06 58.95
CA ARG A 453 -12.58 15.20 58.57
C ARG A 453 -12.14 14.32 57.38
N VAL A 454 -12.57 13.07 57.40
CA VAL A 454 -12.12 12.04 56.44
C VAL A 454 -12.67 12.29 55.02
N ASP A 455 -13.82 12.95 54.94
CA ASP A 455 -14.58 13.15 53.69
C ASP A 455 -13.80 13.96 52.62
N ASP A 456 -13.03 14.97 53.03
CA ASP A 456 -12.24 15.81 52.12
C ASP A 456 -11.04 15.05 51.53
N VAL A 457 -10.38 14.22 52.34
CA VAL A 457 -9.30 13.34 51.89
C VAL A 457 -9.83 12.32 50.88
N LEU A 458 -10.98 11.69 51.19
CA LEU A 458 -11.63 10.73 50.30
C LEU A 458 -12.03 11.37 48.96
N SER A 459 -12.64 12.55 48.99
CA SER A 459 -13.01 13.32 47.79
C SER A 459 -11.81 13.63 46.89
N ARG A 460 -10.70 14.11 47.48
CA ARG A 460 -9.47 14.41 46.74
C ARG A 460 -8.80 13.16 46.17
N CYS A 461 -8.82 12.03 46.88
CA CYS A 461 -8.37 10.75 46.35
C CYS A 461 -9.22 10.28 45.16
N ILE A 462 -10.55 10.35 45.25
CA ILE A 462 -11.46 9.97 44.15
C ILE A 462 -11.22 10.86 42.92
N PHE A 463 -11.08 12.17 43.10
CA PHE A 463 -10.78 13.10 42.02
C PHE A 463 -9.44 12.77 41.35
N SER A 464 -8.38 12.49 42.13
CA SER A 464 -7.07 12.08 41.60
C SER A 464 -7.14 10.79 40.78
N ILE A 465 -7.87 9.78 41.27
CA ILE A 465 -8.05 8.49 40.57
C ILE A 465 -8.84 8.70 39.26
N GLN A 466 -9.87 9.55 39.26
CA GLN A 466 -10.66 9.86 38.08
C GLN A 466 -9.86 10.60 37.01
N TRP A 467 -8.97 11.52 37.40
CA TRP A 467 -8.06 12.20 36.45
C TRP A 467 -7.03 11.24 35.87
N GLU A 468 -6.42 10.40 36.70
CA GLU A 468 -5.49 9.37 36.25
C GLU A 468 -6.16 8.40 35.26
N ALA A 469 -7.38 7.94 35.54
CA ALA A 469 -8.15 7.11 34.63
C ALA A 469 -8.45 7.81 33.28
N THR A 470 -8.81 9.10 33.32
CA THR A 470 -9.17 9.87 32.12
C THR A 470 -7.96 10.17 31.24
N ALA A 471 -6.82 10.57 31.82
CA ALA A 471 -5.59 10.87 31.10
C ALA A 471 -4.96 9.63 30.46
N ARG A 472 -4.97 8.49 31.18
CA ARG A 472 -4.53 7.20 30.62
C ARG A 472 -5.36 6.78 29.40
N LEU A 473 -6.67 7.04 29.41
CA LEU A 473 -7.57 6.60 28.36
C LEU A 473 -7.35 7.34 27.03
N ASP A 474 -7.06 8.65 27.06
CA ASP A 474 -6.67 9.39 25.85
C ASP A 474 -5.26 9.04 25.35
N PHE A 475 -4.29 8.84 26.24
CA PHE A 475 -2.95 8.39 25.83
C PHE A 475 -3.01 7.04 25.09
N LEU A 476 -3.82 6.10 25.57
CA LEU A 476 -4.06 4.82 24.89
C LEU A 476 -4.67 5.01 23.50
N TRP A 477 -5.67 5.89 23.35
CA TRP A 477 -6.25 6.20 22.03
C TRP A 477 -5.24 6.83 21.07
N ARG A 478 -4.40 7.76 21.53
CA ARG A 478 -3.32 8.37 20.73
C ARG A 478 -2.32 7.32 20.26
N LEU A 479 -1.85 6.46 21.15
CA LEU A 479 -0.83 5.46 20.84
C LEU A 479 -1.37 4.35 19.94
N GLN A 480 -2.57 3.84 20.23
CA GLN A 480 -3.23 2.85 19.37
C GLN A 480 -3.44 3.42 17.96
N ALA A 481 -3.94 4.66 17.85
CA ALA A 481 -4.13 5.28 16.53
C ALA A 481 -2.80 5.58 15.82
N GLN A 482 -1.68 5.79 16.54
CA GLN A 482 -0.34 5.87 15.94
C GLN A 482 0.16 4.53 15.41
N GLN A 483 -0.08 3.42 16.13
CA GLN A 483 0.27 2.08 15.66
C GLN A 483 -0.60 1.68 14.47
N GLU A 484 -1.93 1.85 14.55
CA GLU A 484 -2.85 1.59 13.43
C GLU A 484 -2.48 2.42 12.18
N VAL A 485 -1.98 3.65 12.35
CA VAL A 485 -1.44 4.48 11.25
C VAL A 485 -0.10 3.95 10.70
N ALA A 486 0.74 3.31 11.52
CA ALA A 486 1.97 2.67 11.08
C ALA A 486 1.68 1.35 10.34
N ASP A 487 0.82 0.49 10.89
CA ASP A 487 0.40 -0.78 10.27
C ASP A 487 -0.29 -0.52 8.92
N MET A 488 -1.21 0.47 8.86
CA MET A 488 -1.84 0.89 7.61
C MET A 488 -0.83 1.49 6.61
N ARG A 489 0.28 2.06 7.09
CA ARG A 489 1.33 2.60 6.21
C ARG A 489 2.20 1.49 5.63
N GLU A 490 2.60 0.51 6.42
CA GLU A 490 3.35 -0.65 5.94
C GLU A 490 2.53 -1.45 4.92
N LEU A 491 1.25 -1.71 5.23
CA LEU A 491 0.31 -2.34 4.29
C LEU A 491 0.10 -1.49 3.02
N ARG A 492 0.07 -0.16 3.14
CA ARG A 492 0.03 0.76 1.99
C ARG A 492 1.32 0.68 1.14
N GLU A 493 2.50 0.63 1.74
CA GLU A 493 3.78 0.52 1.02
C GLU A 493 3.91 -0.84 0.30
N HIS A 494 3.43 -1.94 0.92
CA HIS A 494 3.28 -3.24 0.26
C HIS A 494 2.29 -3.19 -0.92
N ASN A 495 1.11 -2.58 -0.73
CA ASN A 495 0.11 -2.40 -1.77
C ASN A 495 0.61 -1.53 -2.95
N GLU A 496 1.38 -0.48 -2.68
CA GLU A 496 2.00 0.33 -3.74
C GLU A 496 3.02 -0.49 -4.54
N CYS A 497 3.82 -1.35 -3.89
CA CYS A 497 4.72 -2.28 -4.57
C CYS A 497 3.95 -3.24 -5.51
N LEU A 498 2.84 -3.83 -5.06
CA LEU A 498 1.96 -4.65 -5.90
C LEU A 498 1.39 -3.85 -7.09
N LEU A 499 0.95 -2.60 -6.86
CA LEU A 499 0.44 -1.72 -7.92
C LEU A 499 1.49 -1.40 -8.99
N TYR A 500 2.76 -1.21 -8.61
CA TYR A 500 3.87 -1.04 -9.56
C TYR A 500 4.25 -2.33 -10.29
N ASN A 501 4.05 -3.51 -9.67
CA ASN A 501 4.17 -4.78 -10.37
C ASN A 501 3.05 -4.97 -11.42
N ILE A 502 1.91 -4.27 -11.29
CA ILE A 502 0.79 -4.33 -12.25
C ILE A 502 0.96 -3.27 -13.36
N LEU A 503 0.96 -1.99 -12.98
CA LEU A 503 0.91 -0.84 -13.90
C LEU A 503 2.31 -0.24 -14.13
N PRO A 504 2.55 0.44 -15.25
CA PRO A 504 3.73 1.29 -15.39
C PRO A 504 3.80 2.34 -14.27
N VAL A 505 5.00 2.70 -13.81
CA VAL A 505 5.18 3.65 -12.68
C VAL A 505 4.47 4.99 -12.94
N HIS A 506 4.60 5.53 -14.15
CA HIS A 506 3.96 6.78 -14.56
C HIS A 506 2.41 6.67 -14.61
N VAL A 507 1.88 5.48 -14.89
CA VAL A 507 0.43 5.20 -14.88
C VAL A 507 -0.06 5.02 -13.45
N ALA A 508 0.66 4.27 -12.62
CA ALA A 508 0.33 4.07 -11.20
C ALA A 508 0.28 5.42 -10.45
N GLN A 509 1.24 6.31 -10.68
CA GLN A 509 1.24 7.68 -10.15
C GLN A 509 -0.04 8.44 -10.53
N HIS A 510 -0.49 8.38 -11.79
CA HIS A 510 -1.76 8.98 -12.24
C HIS A 510 -3.03 8.39 -11.56
N PHE A 511 -2.96 7.20 -10.95
CA PHE A 511 -4.06 6.64 -10.13
C PHE A 511 -3.93 6.91 -8.63
N LEU A 512 -2.72 7.30 -8.16
CA LEU A 512 -2.39 7.63 -6.76
C LEU A 512 -2.55 9.14 -6.48
N ASP A 513 -2.02 10.02 -7.34
CA ASP A 513 -2.04 11.49 -7.20
C ASP A 513 -3.43 12.14 -7.43
N ARG A 514 -4.51 11.35 -7.43
CA ARG A 514 -5.88 11.83 -7.72
C ARG A 514 -6.41 12.76 -6.63
N SER A 515 -6.16 14.05 -6.82
CA SER A 515 -7.04 15.10 -6.29
C SER A 515 -8.48 14.89 -6.79
N LYS A 516 -9.48 15.33 -6.02
CA LYS A 516 -10.86 14.79 -6.04
C LYS A 516 -11.73 15.05 -7.29
N HIS A 517 -11.17 15.48 -8.43
CA HIS A 517 -11.96 15.97 -9.57
C HIS A 517 -11.69 15.32 -10.93
N ASP A 518 -10.65 14.50 -11.09
CA ASP A 518 -10.53 13.67 -12.30
C ASP A 518 -11.11 12.27 -12.07
N GLU A 519 -12.30 12.04 -12.65
CA GLU A 519 -12.78 10.68 -12.95
C GLU A 519 -12.07 10.10 -14.18
N ASP A 520 -11.46 10.95 -15.02
CA ASP A 520 -10.99 10.65 -16.37
C ASP A 520 -10.08 9.41 -16.47
N LEU A 521 -10.28 8.66 -17.56
CA LEU A 521 -9.56 7.42 -17.87
C LEU A 521 -8.14 7.74 -18.32
N TYR A 522 -7.14 6.98 -17.84
CA TYR A 522 -5.78 7.15 -18.35
C TYR A 522 -5.71 6.72 -19.83
N SER A 523 -5.39 7.68 -20.69
CA SER A 523 -5.18 7.50 -22.14
C SER A 523 -4.10 8.46 -22.63
N GLN A 524 -3.13 7.96 -23.39
CA GLN A 524 -2.03 8.79 -23.90
C GLN A 524 -1.61 8.33 -25.31
N SER A 525 -1.35 9.29 -26.19
CA SER A 525 -0.75 9.03 -27.51
C SER A 525 0.77 9.20 -27.42
N TYR A 526 1.51 8.34 -28.11
CA TYR A 526 2.96 8.42 -28.26
C TYR A 526 3.32 8.22 -29.72
N ASP A 527 4.08 9.13 -30.32
CA ASP A 527 4.41 9.06 -31.75
C ASP A 527 5.65 8.19 -32.04
N GLU A 528 6.58 8.13 -31.09
CA GLU A 528 7.87 7.45 -31.22
C GLU A 528 8.00 6.32 -30.20
N VAL A 529 7.49 5.13 -30.57
CA VAL A 529 7.55 3.92 -29.74
C VAL A 529 8.08 2.74 -30.57
N GLY A 530 8.99 1.97 -29.97
CA GLY A 530 9.39 0.66 -30.47
C GLY A 530 8.51 -0.43 -29.86
N VAL A 531 8.03 -1.40 -30.65
CA VAL A 531 7.20 -2.51 -30.16
C VAL A 531 7.81 -3.84 -30.61
N MET A 532 7.93 -4.79 -29.67
CA MET A 532 8.48 -6.12 -29.86
C MET A 532 7.46 -7.21 -29.50
N PHE A 533 7.37 -8.23 -30.36
CA PHE A 533 6.80 -9.54 -30.04
C PHE A 533 7.91 -10.58 -30.17
N ALA A 534 8.13 -11.39 -29.13
CA ALA A 534 9.13 -12.46 -29.10
C ALA A 534 8.47 -13.80 -28.74
N SER A 535 8.33 -14.70 -29.70
CA SER A 535 7.66 -15.99 -29.55
C SER A 535 8.66 -17.16 -29.45
N ILE A 536 8.43 -18.08 -28.52
CA ILE A 536 9.23 -19.30 -28.38
C ILE A 536 8.81 -20.30 -29.47
N ALA A 537 9.57 -20.36 -30.56
CA ALA A 537 9.19 -21.14 -31.73
C ALA A 537 9.15 -22.66 -31.44
N GLY A 538 8.01 -23.29 -31.73
CA GLY A 538 7.75 -24.71 -31.48
C GLY A 538 7.31 -25.04 -30.05
N PHE A 539 7.13 -24.05 -29.16
CA PHE A 539 6.65 -24.32 -27.80
C PHE A 539 5.19 -24.81 -27.80
N ASP A 540 4.32 -24.23 -28.63
CA ASP A 540 2.89 -24.57 -28.65
C ASP A 540 2.69 -26.04 -29.07
N GLU A 541 3.36 -26.49 -30.15
CA GLU A 541 3.33 -27.88 -30.61
C GLU A 541 3.95 -28.87 -29.59
N TYR A 542 4.95 -28.43 -28.82
CA TYR A 542 5.52 -29.20 -27.71
C TYR A 542 4.56 -29.30 -26.53
N PHE A 543 3.85 -28.21 -26.20
CA PHE A 543 2.84 -28.20 -25.15
C PHE A 543 1.66 -29.10 -25.52
N GLU A 544 1.18 -29.07 -26.77
CA GLU A 544 0.18 -29.99 -27.33
C GLU A 544 0.57 -31.47 -27.08
N GLU A 545 1.78 -31.86 -27.50
CA GLU A 545 2.27 -33.26 -27.35
C GLU A 545 2.37 -33.71 -25.89
N LYS A 546 2.61 -32.76 -24.97
CA LYS A 546 2.84 -33.00 -23.55
C LYS A 546 1.57 -32.95 -22.70
N GLU A 547 0.62 -32.09 -23.04
CA GLU A 547 -0.71 -32.04 -22.39
C GLU A 547 -1.48 -33.36 -22.60
N ILE A 548 -1.38 -33.94 -23.82
CA ILE A 548 -1.91 -35.27 -24.16
C ILE A 548 -1.29 -36.38 -23.29
N LYS A 549 -0.06 -36.18 -22.81
CA LYS A 549 0.66 -37.09 -21.90
C LYS A 549 0.45 -36.77 -20.41
N HIS A 550 -0.39 -35.78 -20.11
CA HIS A 550 -0.62 -35.21 -18.77
C HIS A 550 0.62 -34.54 -18.13
N GLU A 551 1.62 -34.17 -18.94
CA GLU A 551 2.87 -33.49 -18.51
C GLU A 551 2.81 -31.96 -18.67
N GLY A 552 1.63 -31.38 -18.96
CA GLY A 552 1.45 -29.95 -19.28
C GLY A 552 1.93 -28.98 -18.18
N VAL A 553 1.82 -29.37 -16.91
CA VAL A 553 2.32 -28.55 -15.78
C VAL A 553 3.84 -28.39 -15.81
N GLU A 554 4.59 -29.42 -16.22
CA GLU A 554 6.05 -29.33 -16.36
C GLU A 554 6.45 -28.41 -17.51
N CYS A 555 5.62 -28.33 -18.56
CA CYS A 555 5.81 -27.41 -19.66
C CYS A 555 5.59 -25.95 -19.23
N LEU A 556 4.60 -25.70 -18.37
CA LEU A 556 4.39 -24.38 -17.77
C LEU A 556 5.48 -24.01 -16.75
N ARG A 557 6.09 -24.98 -16.04
CA ARG A 557 7.29 -24.72 -15.22
C ARG A 557 8.48 -24.27 -16.04
N LEU A 558 8.79 -24.95 -17.14
CA LEU A 558 9.84 -24.52 -18.07
C LEU A 558 9.52 -23.16 -18.70
N LEU A 559 8.25 -22.88 -19.02
CA LEU A 559 7.83 -21.57 -19.50
C LEU A 559 7.99 -20.47 -18.42
N ASN A 560 7.72 -20.79 -17.15
CA ASN A 560 7.92 -19.87 -16.04
C ASN A 560 9.40 -19.52 -15.84
N GLU A 561 10.29 -20.52 -15.88
CA GLU A 561 11.75 -20.33 -15.82
C GLU A 561 12.25 -19.43 -16.96
N ILE A 562 11.74 -19.64 -18.19
CA ILE A 562 12.06 -18.82 -19.36
C ILE A 562 11.55 -17.38 -19.21
N ILE A 563 10.30 -17.19 -18.76
CA ILE A 563 9.72 -15.85 -18.55
C ILE A 563 10.42 -15.12 -17.40
N ALA A 564 10.72 -15.79 -16.29
CA ALA A 564 11.45 -15.23 -15.16
C ALA A 564 12.86 -14.77 -15.58
N GLY A 565 13.60 -15.60 -16.32
CA GLY A 565 14.91 -15.21 -16.87
C GLY A 565 14.84 -14.06 -17.90
N PHE A 566 13.68 -13.79 -18.51
CA PHE A 566 13.47 -12.57 -19.30
C PHE A 566 13.08 -11.36 -18.45
N ASP A 567 12.37 -11.57 -17.33
CA ASP A 567 12.00 -10.53 -16.38
C ASP A 567 13.23 -10.05 -15.56
N GLU A 568 14.17 -10.94 -15.23
CA GLU A 568 15.48 -10.61 -14.60
C GLU A 568 16.31 -9.60 -15.42
N LEU A 569 16.11 -9.54 -16.75
CA LEU A 569 16.84 -8.60 -17.61
C LEU A 569 16.46 -7.14 -17.32
N PHE A 570 15.26 -6.85 -16.80
CA PHE A 570 14.84 -5.49 -16.47
C PHE A 570 15.55 -4.91 -15.22
N GLU A 571 16.25 -5.74 -14.44
CA GLU A 571 17.12 -5.25 -13.36
C GLU A 571 18.37 -4.52 -13.89
N GLU A 572 18.78 -4.75 -15.14
CA GLU A 572 20.00 -4.14 -15.66
C GLU A 572 19.76 -2.66 -16.03
N PRO A 573 20.57 -1.72 -15.52
CA PRO A 573 20.40 -0.28 -15.75
C PRO A 573 20.34 0.19 -17.20
N TYR A 574 20.76 -0.68 -18.14
CA TYR A 574 20.77 -0.43 -19.57
C TYR A 574 19.39 -0.58 -20.25
N PHE A 575 18.41 -1.24 -19.61
CA PHE A 575 17.08 -1.50 -20.20
C PHE A 575 15.95 -0.63 -19.60
N HIS A 576 16.29 0.46 -18.91
CA HIS A 576 15.36 1.40 -18.24
C HIS A 576 14.36 2.15 -19.16
N HIS A 577 14.35 1.88 -20.46
CA HIS A 577 13.38 2.42 -21.42
C HIS A 577 12.56 1.33 -22.13
N VAL A 578 12.85 0.06 -21.85
CA VAL A 578 12.05 -1.09 -22.26
C VAL A 578 11.06 -1.42 -21.14
N GLU A 579 9.80 -1.66 -21.49
CA GLU A 579 8.75 -2.08 -20.54
C GLU A 579 8.02 -3.33 -21.05
N LYS A 580 7.86 -4.32 -20.15
CA LYS A 580 7.01 -5.49 -20.34
C LYS A 580 5.54 -5.04 -20.39
N ILE A 581 4.84 -5.34 -21.48
CA ILE A 581 3.41 -5.06 -21.63
C ILE A 581 2.59 -6.24 -21.11
N LYS A 582 2.86 -7.44 -21.64
CA LYS A 582 2.18 -8.68 -21.28
C LYS A 582 2.92 -9.91 -21.82
N THR A 583 2.58 -11.09 -21.30
CA THR A 583 2.78 -12.37 -21.99
C THR A 583 1.47 -12.80 -22.67
N ILE A 584 1.55 -13.62 -23.71
CA ILE A 584 0.40 -14.23 -24.40
C ILE A 584 0.80 -15.67 -24.77
N GLY A 585 0.47 -16.65 -23.93
CA GLY A 585 0.97 -18.02 -24.10
C GLY A 585 2.51 -18.05 -24.12
N SER A 586 3.08 -18.56 -25.21
CA SER A 586 4.53 -18.64 -25.46
C SER A 586 5.15 -17.35 -26.05
N CYS A 587 4.36 -16.27 -26.22
CA CYS A 587 4.81 -14.99 -26.73
C CYS A 587 5.01 -13.95 -25.62
N TYR A 588 6.14 -13.24 -25.68
CA TYR A 588 6.50 -12.13 -24.79
C TYR A 588 6.34 -10.81 -25.55
N MET A 589 5.59 -9.85 -24.98
CA MET A 589 5.33 -8.54 -25.58
C MET A 589 5.93 -7.42 -24.72
N ALA A 590 6.81 -6.63 -25.33
CA ALA A 590 7.45 -5.48 -24.70
C ALA A 590 7.52 -4.29 -25.68
N ALA A 591 7.65 -3.09 -25.15
CA ALA A 591 7.78 -1.87 -25.94
C ALA A 591 8.82 -0.93 -25.33
N SER A 592 9.26 0.10 -26.07
CA SER A 592 10.17 1.13 -25.56
C SER A 592 9.80 2.52 -26.07
N GLY A 593 10.04 3.54 -25.24
CA GLY A 593 9.65 4.94 -25.53
C GLY A 593 8.36 5.41 -24.84
N LEU A 594 7.71 4.56 -24.04
CA LEU A 594 6.44 4.85 -23.34
C LEU A 594 6.58 5.77 -22.09
N ALA A 595 7.75 6.38 -21.85
CA ALA A 595 8.01 7.21 -20.67
C ALA A 595 7.84 8.72 -21.01
N PRO A 596 6.77 9.40 -20.54
CA PRO A 596 6.42 10.75 -21.02
C PRO A 596 7.51 11.81 -20.78
N ASP A 597 8.14 11.80 -19.61
CA ASP A 597 9.15 12.79 -19.25
C ASP A 597 10.48 12.62 -19.99
N LYS A 598 10.74 11.41 -20.52
CA LYS A 598 12.01 11.05 -21.15
C LYS A 598 12.09 11.37 -22.64
N GLN A 599 10.95 11.45 -23.34
CA GLN A 599 10.91 11.81 -24.77
C GLN A 599 11.54 13.19 -25.07
N LYS A 600 11.57 14.09 -24.09
CA LYS A 600 12.14 15.45 -24.24
C LYS A 600 13.67 15.54 -24.03
N SER A 601 14.35 14.43 -23.72
CA SER A 601 15.78 14.46 -23.31
C SER A 601 16.63 13.32 -23.86
N MET A 602 16.22 12.63 -24.93
CA MET A 602 16.99 11.55 -25.56
C MET A 602 17.37 11.88 -27.00
N ASP A 603 18.45 11.26 -27.48
CA ASP A 603 18.62 11.04 -28.92
C ASP A 603 17.42 10.21 -29.42
N GLU A 604 16.74 10.73 -30.45
CA GLU A 604 15.34 10.40 -30.84
C GLU A 604 14.99 8.90 -30.82
N TRP A 605 15.95 8.01 -31.13
CA TRP A 605 15.71 6.56 -31.25
C TRP A 605 16.60 5.66 -30.38
N ASN A 606 17.26 6.17 -29.35
CA ASN A 606 18.11 5.35 -28.47
C ASN A 606 17.34 4.16 -27.86
N HIS A 607 16.11 4.40 -27.38
CA HIS A 607 15.22 3.39 -26.81
C HIS A 607 14.90 2.22 -27.77
N LEU A 608 14.94 2.45 -29.09
CA LEU A 608 14.75 1.42 -30.10
C LEU A 608 16.00 0.54 -30.26
N SER A 609 17.20 1.10 -30.02
CA SER A 609 18.44 0.33 -29.93
C SER A 609 18.48 -0.56 -28.67
N GLU A 610 18.03 -0.04 -27.53
CA GLU A 610 17.89 -0.80 -26.27
C GLU A 610 16.94 -2.00 -26.45
N LEU A 611 15.80 -1.80 -27.13
CA LEU A 611 14.82 -2.87 -27.41
C LEU A 611 15.40 -3.99 -28.30
N VAL A 612 16.25 -3.66 -29.27
CA VAL A 612 16.95 -4.65 -30.10
C VAL A 612 18.02 -5.39 -29.29
N LEU A 613 18.75 -4.70 -28.42
CA LEU A 613 19.76 -5.31 -27.55
C LEU A 613 19.12 -6.21 -26.48
N PHE A 614 17.94 -5.84 -25.99
CA PHE A 614 17.11 -6.66 -25.11
C PHE A 614 16.66 -7.96 -25.82
N ALA A 615 16.16 -7.88 -27.05
CA ALA A 615 15.82 -9.05 -27.86
C ALA A 615 17.01 -10.01 -28.08
N LEU A 616 18.21 -9.46 -28.28
CA LEU A 616 19.45 -10.22 -28.42
C LEU A 616 19.92 -10.83 -27.08
N ALA A 617 19.65 -10.18 -25.95
CA ALA A 617 19.92 -10.70 -24.61
C ALA A 617 18.99 -11.89 -24.29
N MET A 618 17.66 -11.71 -24.44
CA MET A 618 16.67 -12.80 -24.33
C MET A 618 17.06 -14.01 -25.19
N GLN A 619 17.54 -13.76 -26.42
CA GLN A 619 18.00 -14.84 -27.30
C GLN A 619 19.17 -15.63 -26.72
N GLU A 620 20.08 -15.06 -25.93
CA GLU A 620 21.13 -15.83 -25.24
C GLU A 620 20.63 -16.43 -23.92
N THR A 621 19.85 -15.71 -23.10
CA THR A 621 19.25 -16.25 -21.86
C THR A 621 18.46 -17.55 -22.13
N LEU A 622 17.64 -17.57 -23.19
CA LEU A 622 16.93 -18.78 -23.62
C LEU A 622 17.89 -19.95 -23.91
N LYS A 623 19.06 -19.68 -24.54
CA LYS A 623 20.07 -20.72 -24.82
C LYS A 623 20.81 -21.18 -23.57
N GLU A 624 20.89 -20.36 -22.51
CA GLU A 624 21.54 -20.71 -21.26
C GLU A 624 20.63 -21.57 -20.37
N ILE A 625 19.34 -21.22 -20.27
CA ILE A 625 18.30 -22.05 -19.60
C ILE A 625 18.18 -23.41 -20.30
N ILE A 626 17.97 -23.40 -21.63
CA ILE A 626 17.75 -24.63 -22.41
C ILE A 626 19.03 -25.45 -22.62
N ARG A 627 20.20 -24.96 -22.20
CA ARG A 627 21.52 -25.59 -22.44
C ARG A 627 21.60 -27.07 -22.04
N ASN A 628 20.91 -27.44 -20.96
CA ASN A 628 20.90 -28.79 -20.41
C ASN A 628 19.62 -29.57 -20.78
N SER A 629 18.66 -28.95 -21.47
CA SER A 629 17.43 -29.56 -21.94
C SER A 629 17.66 -30.37 -23.22
N THR A 630 16.81 -31.36 -23.45
CA THR A 630 16.77 -32.11 -24.71
C THR A 630 16.13 -31.32 -25.86
N GLN A 631 15.31 -30.32 -25.53
CA GLN A 631 14.65 -29.44 -26.51
C GLN A 631 15.58 -28.34 -27.02
N ARG A 632 15.25 -27.75 -28.18
CA ARG A 632 16.03 -26.67 -28.81
C ARG A 632 15.15 -25.53 -29.28
N PHE A 633 14.33 -24.99 -28.38
CA PHE A 633 13.54 -23.79 -28.69
C PHE A 633 14.43 -22.60 -29.06
N GLN A 634 13.89 -21.70 -29.88
CA GLN A 634 14.54 -20.47 -30.30
C GLN A 634 13.52 -19.34 -30.31
N LEU A 635 13.91 -18.14 -29.90
CA LEU A 635 13.06 -16.96 -30.10
C LEU A 635 13.01 -16.60 -31.59
N ARG A 636 11.79 -16.58 -32.12
CA ARG A 636 11.39 -15.79 -33.27
C ARG A 636 11.00 -14.41 -32.73
N VAL A 637 11.47 -13.32 -33.35
CA VAL A 637 11.21 -11.97 -32.84
C VAL A 637 10.81 -11.04 -33.98
N GLY A 638 9.74 -10.28 -33.79
CA GLY A 638 9.33 -9.18 -34.65
C GLY A 638 9.39 -7.84 -33.93
N ILE A 639 10.07 -6.85 -34.51
CA ILE A 639 10.14 -5.48 -34.00
C ILE A 639 9.67 -4.51 -35.08
N ALA A 640 8.83 -3.55 -34.69
CA ALA A 640 8.48 -2.38 -35.49
C ALA A 640 8.60 -1.10 -34.64
N HIS A 641 8.52 0.07 -35.28
CA HIS A 641 8.39 1.35 -34.58
C HIS A 641 7.30 2.21 -35.22
N GLY A 642 6.83 3.21 -34.49
CA GLY A 642 5.85 4.19 -34.94
C GLY A 642 4.87 4.56 -33.83
N PRO A 643 3.77 5.26 -34.16
CA PRO A 643 2.81 5.74 -33.18
C PRO A 643 2.01 4.61 -32.54
N VAL A 644 1.66 4.79 -31.26
CA VAL A 644 0.75 3.95 -30.48
C VAL A 644 -0.12 4.79 -29.55
N VAL A 645 -1.30 4.27 -29.21
CA VAL A 645 -2.12 4.74 -28.10
C VAL A 645 -1.90 3.79 -26.93
N ALA A 646 -1.55 4.32 -25.76
CA ALA A 646 -1.56 3.59 -24.51
C ALA A 646 -2.79 3.99 -23.67
N GLY A 647 -3.23 3.10 -22.78
CA GLY A 647 -4.33 3.42 -21.87
C GLY A 647 -4.61 2.30 -20.87
N VAL A 648 -5.52 2.58 -19.93
CA VAL A 648 -6.02 1.58 -18.98
C VAL A 648 -7.48 1.28 -19.25
N ILE A 649 -7.80 -0.02 -19.31
CA ILE A 649 -9.16 -0.54 -19.55
C ILE A 649 -9.63 -1.38 -18.36
N GLY A 650 -10.89 -1.19 -17.98
CA GLY A 650 -11.61 -1.98 -16.98
C GLY A 650 -11.76 -1.20 -15.68
N ALA A 651 -13.00 -0.79 -15.38
CA ALA A 651 -13.32 -0.02 -14.18
C ALA A 651 -13.22 -0.85 -12.88
N THR A 652 -13.51 -2.15 -12.96
CA THR A 652 -13.35 -3.10 -11.85
C THR A 652 -11.97 -3.76 -11.87
N LYS A 653 -11.51 -4.20 -13.04
CA LYS A 653 -10.22 -4.88 -13.28
C LYS A 653 -9.34 -4.09 -14.26
N PRO A 654 -8.54 -3.11 -13.80
CA PRO A 654 -7.72 -2.28 -14.69
C PRO A 654 -6.57 -3.05 -15.31
N GLN A 655 -6.45 -2.96 -16.63
CA GLN A 655 -5.36 -3.53 -17.43
C GLN A 655 -4.73 -2.42 -18.27
N TYR A 656 -3.42 -2.19 -18.13
CA TYR A 656 -2.65 -1.34 -19.06
C TYR A 656 -2.37 -2.10 -20.36
N ASP A 657 -2.49 -1.42 -21.49
CA ASP A 657 -2.24 -2.00 -22.81
C ASP A 657 -1.89 -0.91 -23.85
N ILE A 658 -1.40 -1.33 -25.02
CA ILE A 658 -1.09 -0.44 -26.16
C ILE A 658 -1.75 -0.93 -27.45
N TRP A 659 -2.32 0.00 -28.22
CA TRP A 659 -2.97 -0.23 -29.50
C TRP A 659 -2.33 0.61 -30.62
N GLY A 660 -2.40 0.12 -31.85
CA GLY A 660 -2.02 0.89 -33.03
C GLY A 660 -1.59 0.03 -34.21
N SER A 661 -1.41 0.68 -35.36
CA SER A 661 -0.84 0.08 -36.57
C SER A 661 0.54 -0.52 -36.33
N THR A 662 1.35 0.14 -35.49
CA THR A 662 2.70 -0.28 -35.06
C THR A 662 2.69 -1.61 -34.31
N VAL A 663 1.76 -1.77 -33.34
CA VAL A 663 1.60 -3.00 -32.55
C VAL A 663 1.23 -4.17 -33.46
N ASN A 664 0.25 -3.94 -34.34
CA ASN A 664 -0.15 -4.90 -35.36
C ASN A 664 1.00 -5.26 -36.31
N LEU A 665 1.78 -4.29 -36.77
CA LEU A 665 2.93 -4.53 -37.65
C LEU A 665 4.01 -5.38 -36.95
N ALA A 666 4.34 -5.09 -35.68
CA ALA A 666 5.28 -5.90 -34.89
C ALA A 666 4.80 -7.35 -34.70
N SER A 667 3.52 -7.54 -34.36
CA SER A 667 2.89 -8.87 -34.26
C SER A 667 2.95 -9.65 -35.60
N ARG A 668 2.80 -8.96 -36.74
CA ARG A 668 2.99 -9.55 -38.07
C ARG A 668 4.45 -9.79 -38.43
N MET A 669 5.41 -9.03 -37.88
CA MET A 669 6.83 -9.33 -38.03
C MET A 669 7.23 -10.62 -37.28
N ASP A 670 6.66 -10.87 -36.09
CA ASP A 670 6.88 -12.15 -35.39
C ASP A 670 6.16 -13.29 -36.12
N SER A 671 4.83 -13.21 -36.29
CA SER A 671 4.04 -14.33 -36.85
C SER A 671 4.41 -14.72 -38.29
N THR A 672 5.07 -13.84 -39.06
CA THR A 672 5.67 -14.18 -40.37
C THR A 672 7.17 -14.51 -40.31
N GLY A 673 7.81 -14.35 -39.15
CA GLY A 673 9.26 -14.41 -38.95
C GLY A 673 9.87 -15.80 -39.01
N VAL A 674 11.18 -15.88 -38.77
CA VAL A 674 11.96 -17.12 -38.82
C VAL A 674 12.62 -17.36 -37.45
N SER A 675 12.54 -18.60 -36.96
CA SER A 675 13.11 -19.03 -35.68
C SER A 675 14.59 -18.64 -35.56
N GLY A 676 14.98 -18.10 -34.40
CA GLY A 676 16.35 -17.65 -34.14
C GLY A 676 16.75 -16.34 -34.83
N ARG A 677 15.88 -15.70 -35.61
CA ARG A 677 16.10 -14.37 -36.22
C ARG A 677 15.21 -13.31 -35.60
N ILE A 678 15.72 -12.07 -35.57
CA ILE A 678 14.94 -10.86 -35.27
C ILE A 678 14.60 -10.20 -36.61
N GLN A 679 13.32 -9.94 -36.85
CA GLN A 679 12.78 -9.35 -38.08
C GLN A 679 12.27 -7.92 -37.87
N VAL A 680 12.55 -7.05 -38.84
CA VAL A 680 12.10 -5.64 -38.85
C VAL A 680 11.58 -5.21 -40.25
N PRO A 681 10.66 -4.23 -40.34
CA PRO A 681 10.25 -3.62 -41.60
C PRO A 681 11.30 -2.60 -42.11
N GLU A 682 11.20 -2.17 -43.37
CA GLU A 682 12.17 -1.24 -43.97
C GLU A 682 12.34 0.07 -43.19
N ALA A 683 11.26 0.65 -42.65
CA ALA A 683 11.34 1.89 -41.85
C ALA A 683 12.27 1.72 -40.64
N THR A 684 12.03 0.71 -39.81
CA THR A 684 12.85 0.35 -38.64
C THR A 684 14.29 0.01 -39.05
N ARG A 685 14.50 -0.63 -40.20
CA ARG A 685 15.83 -0.92 -40.74
C ARG A 685 16.64 0.34 -41.04
N ARG A 686 16.03 1.47 -41.42
CA ARG A 686 16.76 2.72 -41.70
C ARG A 686 17.41 3.22 -40.42
N ILE A 687 16.60 3.52 -39.41
CA ILE A 687 17.04 3.97 -38.08
C ILE A 687 18.11 3.04 -37.48
N LEU A 688 17.87 1.72 -37.47
CA LEU A 688 18.84 0.76 -36.93
C LEU A 688 20.16 0.69 -37.71
N THR A 689 20.20 1.10 -38.98
CA THR A 689 21.45 1.19 -39.75
C THR A 689 22.33 2.32 -39.19
N ASP A 690 21.73 3.45 -38.82
CA ASP A 690 22.43 4.64 -38.31
C ASP A 690 22.96 4.40 -36.88
N TRP A 691 22.23 3.63 -36.06
CA TRP A 691 22.70 3.09 -34.78
C TRP A 691 23.72 1.94 -34.90
N GLY A 692 24.18 1.63 -36.12
CA GLY A 692 25.30 0.70 -36.36
C GLY A 692 24.94 -0.80 -36.29
N PHE A 693 23.67 -1.18 -36.38
CA PHE A 693 23.28 -2.57 -36.58
C PHE A 693 23.46 -2.99 -38.05
N ILE A 694 23.88 -4.24 -38.27
CA ILE A 694 23.99 -4.81 -39.61
C ILE A 694 22.70 -5.57 -39.92
N LEU A 695 22.01 -5.20 -41.00
CA LEU A 695 20.73 -5.81 -41.41
C LEU A 695 20.82 -6.51 -42.78
N GLU A 696 20.28 -7.72 -42.84
CA GLU A 696 20.21 -8.61 -43.98
C GLU A 696 18.82 -8.50 -44.64
N LEU A 697 18.73 -8.37 -45.98
CA LEU A 697 17.43 -8.27 -46.67
C LEU A 697 16.72 -9.63 -46.66
N ARG A 698 15.54 -9.72 -46.04
CA ARG A 698 14.65 -10.89 -46.16
C ARG A 698 13.93 -10.89 -47.51
N GLY A 699 13.43 -9.72 -47.92
CA GLY A 699 12.62 -9.54 -49.12
C GLY A 699 11.24 -8.95 -48.81
N GLU A 700 10.32 -9.08 -49.77
CA GLU A 700 8.94 -8.59 -49.66
C GLU A 700 7.98 -9.67 -49.19
N ILE A 701 7.19 -9.37 -48.16
CA ILE A 701 6.15 -10.27 -47.63
C ILE A 701 4.77 -9.60 -47.68
N PHE A 702 3.72 -10.43 -47.70
CA PHE A 702 2.35 -9.94 -47.54
C PHE A 702 2.02 -9.84 -46.04
N VAL A 703 1.58 -8.66 -45.60
CA VAL A 703 1.22 -8.36 -44.22
C VAL A 703 -0.27 -8.04 -44.14
N LYS A 704 -1.07 -8.95 -43.56
CA LYS A 704 -2.52 -8.76 -43.40
C LYS A 704 -2.83 -7.44 -42.68
N GLY A 705 -3.75 -6.64 -43.24
CA GLY A 705 -4.14 -5.31 -42.76
C GLY A 705 -3.20 -4.15 -43.13
N VAL A 706 -2.01 -4.42 -43.68
CA VAL A 706 -1.09 -3.38 -44.21
C VAL A 706 -0.98 -3.51 -45.73
N SER A 707 -0.70 -4.72 -46.24
CA SER A 707 -0.55 -4.99 -47.66
C SER A 707 -1.84 -4.94 -48.47
N GLU A 708 -2.99 -4.94 -47.79
CA GLU A 708 -4.30 -4.66 -48.37
C GLU A 708 -4.48 -3.18 -48.79
N HIS A 709 -3.63 -2.28 -48.28
CA HIS A 709 -3.70 -0.83 -48.54
C HIS A 709 -2.39 -0.25 -49.10
N GLN A 710 -1.24 -0.82 -48.75
CA GLN A 710 0.09 -0.28 -49.06
C GLN A 710 0.97 -1.22 -49.91
N GLY A 711 0.47 -2.39 -50.31
CA GLY A 711 1.25 -3.40 -51.03
C GLY A 711 2.22 -4.19 -50.14
N LYS A 712 3.08 -5.02 -50.74
CA LYS A 712 3.97 -5.91 -49.97
C LYS A 712 4.95 -5.12 -49.11
N VAL A 713 5.12 -5.54 -47.86
CA VAL A 713 6.05 -4.90 -46.92
C VAL A 713 7.45 -5.50 -47.11
N ARG A 714 8.44 -4.65 -47.37
CA ARG A 714 9.84 -5.07 -47.43
C ARG A 714 10.42 -5.22 -46.02
N THR A 715 11.10 -6.33 -45.78
CA THR A 715 11.54 -6.77 -44.45
C THR A 715 13.00 -7.21 -44.44
N TYR A 716 13.59 -7.15 -43.24
CA TYR A 716 15.00 -7.38 -42.98
C TYR A 716 15.17 -8.23 -41.72
N PHE A 717 16.28 -8.98 -41.64
CA PHE A 717 16.73 -9.62 -40.42
C PHE A 717 17.92 -8.87 -39.81
N ILE A 718 17.99 -8.80 -38.49
CA ILE A 718 19.19 -8.30 -37.79
C ILE A 718 20.25 -9.41 -37.79
N ARG A 719 21.49 -9.06 -38.16
CA ARG A 719 22.60 -10.02 -38.28
C ARG A 719 23.26 -10.25 -36.93
N THR A 720 23.27 -11.50 -36.45
CA THR A 720 24.09 -11.92 -35.30
C THR A 720 25.43 -12.49 -35.73
N VAL A 721 26.50 -12.16 -34.98
CA VAL A 721 27.91 -12.38 -35.37
C VAL A 721 28.27 -13.85 -35.61
N ARG A 722 27.60 -14.81 -34.94
CA ARG A 722 27.91 -16.26 -35.02
C ARG A 722 27.81 -16.85 -36.43
N GLY A 723 27.10 -16.21 -37.37
CA GLY A 723 26.94 -16.70 -38.74
C GLY A 723 28.23 -16.79 -39.58
N LYS A 724 29.40 -16.35 -39.07
CA LYS A 724 30.67 -16.35 -39.82
C LYS A 724 31.59 -17.55 -39.57
N MET A 725 31.32 -18.40 -38.58
CA MET A 725 32.21 -19.52 -38.20
C MET A 725 31.74 -20.91 -38.67
N ALA A 726 30.52 -21.05 -39.17
CA ALA A 726 29.92 -22.35 -39.49
C ALA A 726 30.01 -22.76 -40.98
N ASN A 727 30.41 -21.84 -41.87
CA ASN A 727 30.16 -21.99 -43.31
C ASN A 727 31.33 -21.52 -44.19
N ASP A 728 32.56 -21.51 -43.66
CA ASP A 728 33.80 -21.26 -44.41
C ASP A 728 34.76 -22.45 -44.24
N GLY A 729 34.27 -23.60 -44.69
CA GLY A 729 35.09 -24.76 -45.04
C GLY A 729 35.00 -24.92 -46.56
N THR A 730 36.16 -24.95 -47.23
CA THR A 730 36.33 -24.99 -48.70
C THR A 730 35.61 -23.86 -49.46
N ASP A 731 36.28 -22.73 -49.67
CA ASP A 731 37.12 -22.63 -50.87
C ASP A 731 38.28 -21.62 -50.73
N GLY A 732 39.39 -21.87 -51.41
CA GLY A 732 40.67 -21.21 -51.14
C GLY A 732 41.21 -20.31 -52.26
N ARG A 733 40.73 -19.06 -52.38
CA ARG A 733 41.48 -17.91 -52.97
C ARG A 733 40.79 -16.55 -52.80
N LEU A 734 41.62 -15.51 -52.61
CA LEU A 734 41.35 -14.09 -52.92
C LEU A 734 40.13 -13.42 -52.24
N ALA A 735 40.22 -13.21 -50.93
CA ALA A 735 39.55 -12.10 -50.25
C ALA A 735 40.59 -11.25 -49.50
N GLY A 736 40.51 -9.92 -49.64
CA GLY A 736 41.50 -8.98 -49.10
C GLY A 736 41.40 -8.75 -47.58
N GLN A 737 42.49 -8.26 -46.98
CA GLN A 737 42.55 -7.93 -45.55
C GLN A 737 41.65 -6.74 -45.19
N THR A 738 40.40 -7.00 -44.80
CA THR A 738 39.61 -6.07 -43.98
C THR A 738 39.57 -6.59 -42.55
N GLY A 739 40.43 -6.03 -41.70
CA GLY A 739 40.39 -6.29 -40.25
C GLY A 739 39.02 -5.90 -39.69
N GLY A 740 38.32 -6.87 -39.10
CA GLY A 740 36.95 -6.68 -38.64
C GLY A 740 36.84 -5.70 -37.48
N ARG A 741 36.56 -4.43 -37.79
CA ARG A 741 36.06 -3.48 -36.79
C ARG A 741 34.65 -3.93 -36.38
N MET A 742 34.50 -4.33 -35.12
CA MET A 742 33.18 -4.49 -34.51
C MET A 742 32.42 -3.15 -34.58
N THR A 743 31.11 -3.17 -34.81
CA THR A 743 30.28 -1.97 -34.68
C THR A 743 30.08 -1.61 -33.20
N LEU A 744 29.66 -0.37 -32.92
CA LEU A 744 29.39 0.06 -31.55
C LEU A 744 28.33 -0.83 -30.88
N ALA A 745 27.27 -1.19 -31.62
CA ALA A 745 26.24 -2.12 -31.16
C ALA A 745 26.79 -3.53 -30.84
N GLU A 746 27.72 -4.05 -31.66
CA GLU A 746 28.38 -5.35 -31.39
C GLU A 746 29.26 -5.30 -30.13
N VAL A 747 29.95 -4.18 -29.86
CA VAL A 747 30.73 -3.97 -28.63
C VAL A 747 29.83 -3.84 -27.40
N VAL A 748 28.79 -3.00 -27.46
CA VAL A 748 27.81 -2.82 -26.36
C VAL A 748 27.12 -4.14 -26.03
N PHE A 749 26.65 -4.88 -27.03
CA PHE A 749 26.04 -6.20 -26.81
C PHE A 749 27.02 -7.19 -26.15
N SER A 750 28.28 -7.20 -26.57
CA SER A 750 29.32 -8.06 -25.98
C SER A 750 29.60 -7.71 -24.51
N LEU A 751 29.55 -6.43 -24.14
CA LEU A 751 29.72 -5.97 -22.75
C LEU A 751 28.51 -6.32 -21.87
N VAL A 752 27.28 -6.10 -22.34
CA VAL A 752 26.05 -6.51 -21.64
C VAL A 752 26.04 -8.03 -21.45
N GLN A 753 26.41 -8.80 -22.48
CA GLN A 753 26.52 -10.26 -22.39
C GLN A 753 27.60 -10.72 -21.39
N ALA A 754 28.75 -10.04 -21.33
CA ALA A 754 29.80 -10.37 -20.37
C ALA A 754 29.32 -10.15 -18.92
N ARG A 755 28.74 -8.97 -18.64
CA ARG A 755 28.17 -8.60 -17.35
C ARG A 755 27.06 -9.54 -16.89
N HIS A 756 26.13 -9.89 -17.78
CA HIS A 756 25.09 -10.91 -17.50
C HIS A 756 25.70 -12.27 -17.12
N LYS A 757 26.70 -12.73 -17.87
CA LYS A 757 27.41 -13.99 -17.59
C LYS A 757 28.24 -13.94 -16.31
N GLU A 758 28.63 -12.77 -15.83
CA GLU A 758 29.25 -12.61 -14.51
C GLU A 758 28.22 -12.65 -13.39
N LYS A 759 27.10 -11.90 -13.48
CA LYS A 759 25.97 -11.96 -12.53
C LYS A 759 25.44 -13.40 -12.35
N MET A 760 25.19 -14.10 -13.46
CA MET A 760 24.80 -15.52 -13.47
C MET A 760 25.86 -16.46 -12.84
N ARG A 761 27.16 -16.15 -12.98
CA ARG A 761 28.24 -16.89 -12.31
C ARG A 761 28.34 -16.58 -10.83
N GLU A 762 28.00 -15.38 -10.38
CA GLU A 762 28.02 -15.00 -8.97
C GLU A 762 26.85 -15.62 -8.20
N GLY A 763 25.65 -15.67 -8.79
CA GLY A 763 24.54 -16.50 -8.30
C GLY A 763 24.95 -17.97 -8.15
N ASN A 764 25.45 -18.58 -9.22
CA ASN A 764 25.94 -19.97 -9.20
C ASN A 764 27.16 -20.22 -8.27
N ARG A 765 27.91 -19.17 -7.89
CA ARG A 765 28.99 -19.24 -6.89
C ARG A 765 28.50 -19.10 -5.45
N ARG A 766 27.39 -18.38 -5.21
CA ARG A 766 26.67 -18.44 -3.92
C ARG A 766 26.10 -19.85 -3.70
N PHE A 767 25.45 -20.43 -4.71
CA PHE A 767 24.94 -21.81 -4.68
C PHE A 767 25.99 -22.86 -4.25
N ASN A 768 27.24 -22.73 -4.71
CA ASN A 768 28.31 -23.69 -4.41
C ASN A 768 29.09 -23.41 -3.10
N ARG A 769 28.57 -22.56 -2.20
CA ARG A 769 29.17 -22.33 -0.87
C ARG A 769 28.25 -22.76 0.27
N THR A 770 28.11 -24.07 0.45
CA THR A 770 27.67 -24.63 1.74
C THR A 770 28.58 -24.13 2.86
N PRO A 771 28.06 -23.57 3.98
CA PRO A 771 28.89 -23.17 5.10
C PRO A 771 29.44 -24.41 5.81
N SER A 772 30.69 -24.77 5.52
CA SER A 772 31.41 -25.82 6.23
C SER A 772 31.51 -25.46 7.72
N ARG A 773 30.83 -26.23 8.57
CA ARG A 773 30.78 -26.03 10.03
C ARG A 773 32.17 -25.78 10.60
N LEU A 774 32.42 -24.57 11.10
CA LEU A 774 33.56 -24.29 11.97
C LEU A 774 33.32 -24.96 13.32
N GLN A 775 33.91 -26.14 13.52
CA GLN A 775 34.06 -26.72 14.85
C GLN A 775 35.19 -26.01 15.60
N ARG A 776 34.84 -25.09 16.49
CA ARG A 776 35.57 -24.79 17.74
C ARG A 776 34.72 -23.97 18.70
#